data_AF-A0A6G2VWM8-F1
#
_entry.id   AF-A0A6G2VWM8-F1
#
_cell.length_a   1.000
_cell.length_b   1.000
_cell.length_c   1.000
_cell.angle_alpha   90.00
_cell.angle_beta   90.00
_cell.angle_gamma   90.00
#
_symmetry.space_group_name_H-M   'P 1'
#
loop_
_entity.id
_entity.type
_entity.pdbx_description
1 polymer ?
#
loop_
_entity_poly.entity_id
_entity_poly.type
_entity_poly.pdbx_seq_one_letter_code
_entity_poly.pdbx_strand_id
1 'polypeptide(L)'
;PSRAEPVALRLPHVDRERVLAGRAVPEMWRPPRARPEPGRLLPPAAGSLPYYGDLVVLELDADAPPGAEPAPFLPHRDGNEVVALWASGHTLPTLRAVPRVSAHPWTALDVLGGTVADGFSGGPLWDRDRQAVVGIVVAAHEGAGRPEAPAPTADGQGPPAAVYAIGLSSIEAELPDLPPVAVPAAGRGRQQLLSALEQLLTSRQDVRDCEERLAARLGRRSAGAAADVERLVGLAVGVRRGVPELLDIVYDHLAERRPGGPAETADWQRILRIARVVSPRERLAVGRRRNLTALLAHCRTVDPGRLLRTVLPYADGTPLPVDLADAADVLEGYDPHPGQPMPPLLQGVVRIGVHERAAGGEVADDLDAWVRSTAPRLGVAPAAVDQFRADATAVHTTAAAASRHPAAPPRVQVELLPAPPGNLFTYQIWVWSGDGRHEVVLTQDTEVASDRVVEAIRLVLRTEVREHPETALLEFFVSPAWLRLDVDAWAFPGDGDDGGFYPGITRRVVLRSSERTRETYASWKRRSSALPTSPRLLLDERCTDPAVVRARLEVSPEAGIVVVSCDRQQQGRVLRQCLEAGVHTVLWHREDHGGRLSAALLALVEGVDHTLIPEVVRLERAKAMADPDCPTHHGRRLSLLHDGPDHRPPPLAPDPWALTQPSPS
;
A
#
# COMPACT_ATOMS: atom_id res chain seq x y z
N PRO A 1 -7.86 20.06 -36.79
CA PRO A 1 -8.15 19.11 -37.89
C PRO A 1 -9.66 18.84 -37.91
N SER A 2 -10.32 18.97 -39.06
CA SER A 2 -11.74 18.57 -39.18
C SER A 2 -11.85 17.03 -39.26
N ARG A 3 -13.00 16.45 -38.87
CA ARG A 3 -13.18 14.98 -38.74
C ARG A 3 -12.91 14.18 -40.02
N ALA A 4 -12.83 14.83 -41.19
CA ALA A 4 -12.70 14.19 -42.49
C ALA A 4 -11.45 14.60 -43.27
N GLU A 5 -10.61 15.50 -42.73
CA GLU A 5 -9.41 15.96 -43.42
C GLU A 5 -8.29 14.90 -43.36
N PRO A 6 -7.69 14.53 -44.50
CA PRO A 6 -6.51 13.69 -44.51
C PRO A 6 -5.34 14.42 -43.85
N VAL A 7 -4.70 13.76 -42.89
CA VAL A 7 -3.48 14.21 -42.22
C VAL A 7 -2.29 13.60 -42.94
N ALA A 8 -1.40 14.45 -43.44
CA ALA A 8 -0.14 14.02 -44.05
C ALA A 8 0.91 13.80 -42.97
N LEU A 9 1.50 12.60 -42.94
CA LEU A 9 2.56 12.19 -42.03
C LEU A 9 3.85 11.95 -42.81
N ARG A 10 4.97 12.41 -42.26
CA ARG A 10 6.31 12.17 -42.82
C ARG A 10 7.15 11.44 -41.79
N LEU A 11 7.89 10.43 -42.25
CA LEU A 11 8.80 9.63 -41.43
C LEU A 11 10.24 9.77 -41.97
N PRO A 12 10.86 10.97 -41.85
CA PRO A 12 12.10 11.30 -42.55
C PRO A 12 13.34 10.51 -42.12
N HIS A 13 13.24 9.75 -41.02
CA HIS A 13 14.30 8.83 -40.57
C HIS A 13 14.13 7.41 -41.11
N VAL A 14 12.97 7.08 -41.68
CA VAL A 14 12.66 5.78 -42.27
C VAL A 14 12.67 5.88 -43.79
N ASP A 15 11.88 6.81 -44.33
CA ASP A 15 11.80 7.10 -45.76
C ASP A 15 11.49 8.60 -45.95
N ARG A 16 12.49 9.35 -46.42
CA ARG A 16 12.42 10.82 -46.54
C ARG A 16 11.38 11.31 -47.54
N GLU A 17 11.16 10.54 -48.59
CA GLU A 17 10.33 10.97 -49.73
C GLU A 17 8.89 10.46 -49.62
N ARG A 18 8.66 9.42 -48.82
CA ARG A 18 7.33 8.84 -48.63
C ARG A 18 6.49 9.68 -47.67
N VAL A 19 5.39 10.23 -48.20
CA VAL A 19 4.32 10.83 -47.40
C VAL A 19 3.24 9.78 -47.18
N LEU A 20 2.88 9.54 -45.93
CA LEU A 20 1.72 8.72 -45.57
C LEU A 20 0.51 9.64 -45.38
N ALA A 21 -0.65 9.20 -45.85
CA ALA A 21 -1.92 9.84 -45.53
C ALA A 21 -2.63 9.00 -44.48
N GLY A 22 -3.27 9.69 -43.52
CA GLY A 22 -4.14 9.04 -42.56
C GLY A 22 -5.36 9.90 -42.24
N ARG A 23 -6.34 9.28 -41.60
CA ARG A 23 -7.59 9.95 -41.22
C ARG A 23 -7.85 9.72 -39.74
N ALA A 24 -8.41 10.74 -39.09
CA ALA A 24 -8.85 10.59 -37.70
C ALA A 24 -9.99 9.57 -37.63
N VAL A 25 -9.85 8.56 -36.77
CA VAL A 25 -10.93 7.62 -36.46
C VAL A 25 -11.96 8.37 -35.61
N PRO A 26 -13.19 8.63 -36.12
CA PRO A 26 -14.14 9.54 -35.46
C PRO A 26 -14.47 9.16 -34.02
N GLU A 27 -14.58 7.86 -33.75
CA GLU A 27 -14.92 7.27 -32.45
C GLU A 27 -13.75 7.33 -31.46
N MET A 28 -12.53 7.49 -31.94
CA MET A 28 -11.29 7.56 -31.17
C MET A 28 -10.66 8.96 -31.17
N TRP A 29 -11.48 9.99 -31.42
CA TRP A 29 -11.09 11.37 -31.17
C TRP A 29 -11.63 11.82 -29.80
N ARG A 30 -10.73 12.30 -28.94
CA ARG A 30 -11.03 12.85 -27.62
C ARG A 30 -10.53 14.29 -27.57
N PRO A 31 -11.38 15.31 -27.82
CA PRO A 31 -10.96 16.70 -27.71
C PRO A 31 -10.60 17.07 -26.26
N PRO A 32 -9.80 18.12 -26.04
CA PRO A 32 -9.46 18.58 -24.69
C PRO A 32 -10.69 19.04 -23.91
N ARG A 33 -10.81 18.64 -22.63
CA ARG A 33 -11.95 18.94 -21.75
C ARG A 33 -11.48 19.36 -20.35
N ALA A 34 -12.18 20.31 -19.75
CA ALA A 34 -11.93 20.73 -18.36
C ALA A 34 -12.41 19.72 -17.29
N ARG A 35 -13.22 18.73 -17.67
CA ARG A 35 -13.80 17.72 -16.77
C ARG A 35 -13.65 16.32 -17.37
N PRO A 36 -13.61 15.27 -16.52
CA PRO A 36 -13.48 13.89 -16.98
C PRO A 36 -14.72 13.40 -17.74
N GLU A 37 -15.89 13.98 -17.45
CA GLU A 37 -17.17 13.56 -18.00
C GLU A 37 -17.22 13.77 -19.53
N PRO A 38 -17.32 12.70 -20.35
CA PRO A 38 -17.22 12.79 -21.81
C PRO A 38 -18.37 13.59 -22.45
N GLY A 39 -19.49 13.76 -21.74
CA GLY A 39 -20.69 14.46 -22.23
C GLY A 39 -20.67 15.99 -22.12
N ARG A 40 -19.71 16.58 -21.39
CA ARG A 40 -19.57 18.05 -21.28
C ARG A 40 -18.28 18.50 -21.94
N LEU A 41 -18.38 18.84 -23.22
CA LEU A 41 -17.30 19.37 -24.06
C LEU A 41 -17.02 20.85 -23.76
N LEU A 42 -16.77 21.19 -22.50
CA LEU A 42 -16.26 22.52 -22.16
C LEU A 42 -14.75 22.51 -22.40
N PRO A 43 -14.24 23.30 -23.38
CA PRO A 43 -12.80 23.38 -23.61
C PRO A 43 -12.13 23.94 -22.36
N PRO A 44 -10.91 23.47 -22.01
CA PRO A 44 -10.15 24.05 -20.90
C PRO A 44 -9.85 25.52 -21.17
N ALA A 45 -9.77 26.31 -20.10
CA ALA A 45 -9.31 27.68 -20.22
C ALA A 45 -7.82 27.67 -20.62
N ALA A 46 -7.37 28.69 -21.35
CA ALA A 46 -5.95 28.80 -21.70
C ALA A 46 -5.10 28.79 -20.42
N GLY A 47 -4.10 27.90 -20.37
CA GLY A 47 -3.22 27.71 -19.22
C GLY A 47 -3.80 26.90 -18.06
N SER A 48 -5.04 26.41 -18.14
CA SER A 48 -5.60 25.54 -17.08
C SER A 48 -5.09 24.11 -17.19
N LEU A 49 -4.50 23.60 -16.11
CA LEU A 49 -4.00 22.24 -15.98
C LEU A 49 -4.49 21.64 -14.64
N PRO A 50 -4.73 20.31 -14.54
CA PRO A 50 -4.76 19.35 -15.65
C PRO A 50 -6.06 19.44 -16.48
N TYR A 51 -6.04 18.90 -17.70
CA TYR A 51 -7.24 18.69 -18.53
C TYR A 51 -7.29 17.24 -19.05
N TYR A 52 -8.45 16.82 -19.58
CA TYR A 52 -8.71 15.46 -20.07
C TYR A 52 -8.77 15.41 -21.59
N GLY A 53 -8.60 14.23 -22.18
CA GLY A 53 -8.57 14.06 -23.64
C GLY A 53 -7.29 14.61 -24.29
N ASP A 54 -7.45 15.33 -25.41
CA ASP A 54 -6.38 15.77 -26.31
C ASP A 54 -5.65 14.60 -26.99
N LEU A 55 -6.44 13.61 -27.41
CA LEU A 55 -5.97 12.42 -28.08
C LEU A 55 -6.73 12.20 -29.39
N VAL A 56 -6.03 11.72 -30.40
CA VAL A 56 -6.63 11.26 -31.66
C VAL A 56 -5.87 10.05 -32.17
N VAL A 57 -6.62 9.05 -32.62
CA VAL A 57 -6.06 7.91 -33.36
C VAL A 57 -6.21 8.16 -34.85
N LEU A 58 -5.13 7.96 -35.59
CA LEU A 58 -5.11 8.05 -37.06
C LEU A 58 -5.06 6.65 -37.65
N GLU A 59 -5.98 6.35 -38.56
CA GLU A 59 -5.90 5.19 -39.44
C GLU A 59 -5.12 5.59 -40.70
N LEU A 60 -4.07 4.84 -41.02
CA LEU A 60 -3.24 5.10 -42.20
C LEU A 60 -3.85 4.45 -43.43
N ASP A 61 -3.87 5.17 -44.56
CA ASP A 61 -4.39 4.66 -45.84
C ASP A 61 -3.49 3.56 -46.45
N ALA A 62 -2.29 3.35 -45.90
CA ALA A 62 -1.33 2.35 -46.33
C ALA A 62 -0.49 1.83 -45.16
N ASP A 63 0.04 0.61 -45.30
CA ASP A 63 0.94 0.01 -44.33
C ASP A 63 2.20 0.87 -44.11
N ALA A 64 2.65 0.91 -42.86
CA ALA A 64 3.89 1.58 -42.48
C ALA A 64 5.10 0.99 -43.23
N PRO A 65 6.05 1.82 -43.69
CA PRO A 65 7.26 1.34 -44.36
C PRO A 65 8.13 0.48 -43.41
N PRO A 66 8.96 -0.45 -43.94
CA PRO A 66 9.95 -1.16 -43.15
C PRO A 66 10.85 -0.17 -42.38
N GLY A 67 11.13 -0.42 -41.11
CA GLY A 67 11.82 0.52 -40.22
C GLY A 67 10.91 1.49 -39.46
N ALA A 68 9.60 1.47 -39.72
CA ALA A 68 8.57 2.17 -38.94
C ALA A 68 7.69 1.17 -38.17
N GLU A 69 8.28 0.12 -37.61
CA GLU A 69 7.56 -0.87 -36.82
C GLU A 69 6.92 -0.22 -35.58
N PRO A 70 5.74 -0.69 -35.13
CA PRO A 70 5.11 -0.17 -33.93
C PRO A 70 6.04 -0.26 -32.71
N ALA A 71 6.32 0.89 -32.09
CA ALA A 71 7.11 0.94 -30.87
C ALA A 71 6.34 0.26 -29.71
N PRO A 72 7.02 -0.54 -28.87
CA PRO A 72 6.35 -1.16 -27.73
C PRO A 72 5.97 -0.10 -26.69
N PHE A 73 4.80 -0.26 -26.09
CA PHE A 73 4.25 0.63 -25.08
C PHE A 73 4.21 -0.07 -23.71
N LEU A 74 4.72 0.57 -22.67
CA LEU A 74 4.70 0.04 -21.31
C LEU A 74 4.12 1.07 -20.33
N PRO A 75 3.60 0.65 -19.16
CA PRO A 75 3.36 1.58 -18.07
C PRO A 75 4.67 2.29 -17.69
N HIS A 76 4.59 3.57 -17.34
CA HIS A 76 5.71 4.28 -16.75
C HIS A 76 6.10 3.64 -15.40
N ARG A 77 7.34 3.89 -14.97
CA ARG A 77 7.82 3.54 -13.62
C ARG A 77 8.28 4.83 -12.96
N ASP A 78 7.90 5.03 -11.71
CA ASP A 78 8.33 6.19 -10.95
C ASP A 78 9.86 6.16 -10.76
N GLY A 79 10.48 7.33 -10.84
CA GLY A 79 11.93 7.50 -10.67
C GLY A 79 12.80 7.11 -11.87
N ASN A 80 12.24 6.53 -12.94
CA ASN A 80 13.00 6.23 -14.15
C ASN A 80 13.17 7.46 -15.05
N GLU A 81 14.37 7.67 -15.57
CA GLU A 81 14.61 8.70 -16.59
C GLU A 81 13.94 8.34 -17.92
N VAL A 82 13.29 9.32 -18.53
CA VAL A 82 12.65 9.24 -19.84
C VAL A 82 13.20 10.30 -20.78
N VAL A 83 13.15 9.99 -22.07
CA VAL A 83 13.55 10.92 -23.14
C VAL A 83 12.32 11.28 -23.95
N ALA A 84 11.86 12.53 -23.87
CA ALA A 84 10.86 13.07 -24.77
C ALA A 84 11.49 13.33 -26.15
N LEU A 85 10.85 12.81 -27.20
CA LEU A 85 11.29 12.97 -28.59
C LEU A 85 10.42 14.01 -29.29
N TRP A 86 11.04 14.86 -30.10
CA TRP A 86 10.35 15.88 -30.89
C TRP A 86 9.50 15.26 -31.99
N ALA A 87 8.22 15.65 -32.08
CA ALA A 87 7.23 14.97 -32.93
C ALA A 87 7.28 15.40 -34.42
N SER A 88 8.09 16.42 -34.78
CA SER A 88 8.03 17.09 -36.09
C SER A 88 8.84 16.42 -37.22
N GLY A 89 9.63 15.37 -36.93
CA GLY A 89 10.49 14.69 -37.90
C GLY A 89 11.75 15.47 -38.31
N HIS A 90 12.04 16.63 -37.72
CA HIS A 90 13.30 17.36 -37.95
C HIS A 90 14.44 16.87 -37.02
N THR A 91 15.69 17.28 -37.28
CA THR A 91 16.88 16.90 -36.50
C THR A 91 16.67 17.09 -35.00
N LEU A 92 16.68 15.98 -34.26
CA LEU A 92 16.20 15.75 -32.89
C LEU A 92 16.79 16.70 -31.81
N PRO A 93 16.05 17.72 -31.33
CA PRO A 93 16.16 18.09 -29.93
C PRO A 93 15.51 16.96 -29.10
N THR A 94 16.20 16.50 -28.07
CA THR A 94 15.63 15.59 -27.07
C THR A 94 15.55 16.30 -25.74
N LEU A 95 14.56 15.91 -24.95
CA LEU A 95 14.41 16.39 -23.58
C LEU A 95 14.51 15.21 -22.63
N ARG A 96 15.48 15.26 -21.71
CA ARG A 96 15.65 14.29 -20.63
C ARG A 96 14.80 14.76 -19.47
N ALA A 97 13.98 13.86 -18.93
CA ALA A 97 13.05 14.16 -17.84
C ALA A 97 12.92 12.97 -16.90
N VAL A 98 12.45 13.22 -15.67
CA VAL A 98 12.06 12.18 -14.72
C VAL A 98 10.61 12.44 -14.28
N PRO A 99 9.75 11.41 -14.21
CA PRO A 99 8.43 11.52 -13.59
C PRO A 99 8.55 11.94 -12.12
N ARG A 100 7.96 13.09 -11.79
CA ARG A 100 7.89 13.60 -10.42
C ARG A 100 6.65 13.09 -9.69
N VAL A 101 5.51 13.18 -10.37
CA VAL A 101 4.21 12.71 -9.88
C VAL A 101 3.46 12.11 -11.04
N SER A 102 2.94 10.89 -10.82
CA SER A 102 2.14 10.17 -11.78
C SER A 102 0.71 10.06 -11.24
N ALA A 103 -0.24 10.77 -11.85
CA ALA A 103 -1.64 10.72 -11.46
C ALA A 103 -2.53 10.70 -12.70
N HIS A 104 -3.74 10.18 -12.62
CA HIS A 104 -4.72 10.41 -13.67
C HIS A 104 -5.21 11.88 -13.63
N PRO A 105 -5.26 12.62 -14.76
CA PRO A 105 -4.96 12.17 -16.13
C PRO A 105 -3.49 12.26 -16.55
N TRP A 106 -2.63 13.02 -15.85
CA TRP A 106 -1.26 13.34 -16.29
C TRP A 106 -0.12 12.93 -15.36
N THR A 107 1.02 12.64 -15.98
CA THR A 107 2.32 12.56 -15.34
C THR A 107 3.05 13.91 -15.48
N ALA A 108 3.42 14.51 -14.35
CA ALA A 108 4.27 15.69 -14.30
C ALA A 108 5.76 15.28 -14.34
N LEU A 109 6.55 15.94 -15.19
CA LEU A 109 7.95 15.64 -15.44
C LEU A 109 8.85 16.78 -14.98
N ASP A 110 9.92 16.44 -14.28
CA ASP A 110 11.03 17.35 -14.01
C ASP A 110 12.07 17.22 -15.14
N VAL A 111 12.34 18.32 -15.83
CA VAL A 111 13.31 18.38 -16.93
C VAL A 111 14.73 18.35 -16.38
N LEU A 112 15.49 17.32 -16.72
CA LEU A 112 16.89 17.15 -16.34
C LEU A 112 17.86 17.75 -17.36
N GLY A 113 17.45 17.87 -18.62
CA GLY A 113 18.30 18.43 -19.67
C GLY A 113 17.61 18.57 -21.02
N GLY A 114 18.04 19.57 -21.79
CA GLY A 114 17.39 19.99 -23.04
C GLY A 114 16.55 21.26 -22.85
N THR A 115 16.07 21.82 -23.95
CA THR A 115 15.24 23.03 -23.96
C THR A 115 13.81 22.64 -24.35
N VAL A 116 12.84 23.00 -23.51
CA VAL A 116 11.42 22.88 -23.85
C VAL A 116 11.12 23.88 -24.97
N ALA A 117 10.52 23.40 -26.06
CA ALA A 117 10.14 24.20 -27.22
C ALA A 117 8.86 23.64 -27.85
N ASP A 118 8.24 24.42 -28.72
CA ASP A 118 7.09 23.96 -29.49
C ASP A 118 7.42 22.72 -30.35
N GLY A 119 6.48 21.79 -30.40
CA GLY A 119 6.55 20.57 -31.21
C GLY A 119 6.92 19.28 -30.46
N PHE A 120 7.10 19.32 -29.14
CA PHE A 120 7.15 18.07 -28.34
C PHE A 120 5.77 17.45 -28.12
N SER A 121 4.68 18.23 -28.19
CA SER A 121 3.31 17.70 -28.04
C SER A 121 3.01 16.62 -29.08
N GLY A 122 2.42 15.51 -28.65
CA GLY A 122 2.22 14.29 -29.44
C GLY A 122 3.47 13.39 -29.55
N GLY A 123 4.63 13.86 -29.08
CA GLY A 123 5.88 13.11 -29.08
C GLY A 123 5.93 12.03 -27.99
N PRO A 124 6.61 10.90 -28.23
CA PRO A 124 6.69 9.82 -27.24
C PRO A 124 7.66 10.18 -26.11
N LEU A 125 7.33 9.72 -24.90
CA LEU A 125 8.27 9.54 -23.80
C LEU A 125 8.94 8.17 -23.92
N TRP A 126 10.22 8.15 -24.26
CA TRP A 126 10.99 6.94 -24.45
C TRP A 126 11.74 6.53 -23.17
N ASP A 127 11.48 5.32 -22.67
CA ASP A 127 12.29 4.67 -21.65
C ASP A 127 13.41 3.89 -22.34
N ARG A 128 14.65 4.40 -22.21
CA ARG A 128 15.82 3.84 -22.89
C ARG A 128 16.17 2.44 -22.38
N ASP A 129 15.98 2.15 -21.10
CA ASP A 129 16.36 0.87 -20.53
C ASP A 129 15.41 -0.24 -20.96
N ARG A 130 14.12 0.09 -21.04
CA ARG A 130 13.07 -0.85 -21.47
C ARG A 130 12.80 -0.84 -22.96
N GLN A 131 13.43 0.07 -23.70
CA GLN A 131 13.25 0.26 -25.14
C GLN A 131 11.77 0.38 -25.52
N ALA A 132 11.03 1.21 -24.78
CA ALA A 132 9.58 1.31 -24.91
C ALA A 132 9.08 2.74 -24.67
N VAL A 133 7.94 3.05 -25.30
CA VAL A 133 7.18 4.28 -25.03
C VAL A 133 6.41 4.11 -23.73
N VAL A 134 6.49 5.09 -22.83
CA VAL A 134 5.81 5.05 -21.53
C VAL A 134 4.73 6.11 -21.36
N GLY A 135 4.63 7.02 -22.32
CA GLY A 135 3.62 8.06 -22.38
C GLY A 135 3.80 8.95 -23.61
N ILE A 136 2.92 9.93 -23.76
CA ILE A 136 2.92 10.91 -24.84
C ILE A 136 2.94 12.31 -24.20
N VAL A 137 3.82 13.20 -24.68
CA VAL A 137 3.87 14.59 -24.20
C VAL A 137 2.60 15.31 -24.65
N VAL A 138 1.92 16.00 -23.72
CA VAL A 138 0.67 16.72 -24.01
C VAL A 138 0.80 18.23 -23.82
N ALA A 139 1.54 18.67 -22.81
CA ALA A 139 1.65 20.09 -22.48
C ALA A 139 3.01 20.44 -21.88
N ALA A 140 3.35 21.72 -21.93
CA ALA A 140 4.41 22.33 -21.16
C ALA A 140 3.87 23.58 -20.47
N HIS A 141 4.37 23.87 -19.27
CA HIS A 141 4.05 25.11 -18.58
C HIS A 141 5.23 26.08 -18.67
N GLU A 142 5.04 27.16 -19.41
CA GLU A 142 5.90 28.34 -19.34
C GLU A 142 5.45 29.17 -18.13
N GLY A 143 6.36 29.43 -17.19
CA GLY A 143 6.03 30.24 -16.02
C GLY A 143 5.53 31.62 -16.45
N ALA A 144 4.27 31.92 -16.17
CA ALA A 144 3.66 33.19 -16.57
C ALA A 144 4.33 34.38 -15.88
N GLY A 145 4.89 35.29 -16.69
CA GLY A 145 5.00 36.73 -16.45
C GLY A 145 5.50 37.20 -15.07
N ARG A 146 6.81 37.27 -14.88
CA ARG A 146 7.42 38.23 -13.95
C ARG A 146 7.68 39.54 -14.72
N PRO A 147 7.20 40.72 -14.29
CA PRO A 147 7.65 41.98 -14.87
C PRO A 147 9.15 42.14 -14.58
N GLU A 148 9.93 42.41 -15.63
CA GLU A 148 11.39 42.65 -15.66
C GLU A 148 12.23 41.83 -14.67
N ALA A 149 12.91 40.80 -15.18
CA ALA A 149 13.91 40.05 -14.42
C ALA A 149 14.99 40.99 -13.85
N PRO A 150 15.34 40.88 -12.54
CA PRO A 150 16.63 41.36 -12.07
C PRO A 150 17.73 40.59 -12.82
N ALA A 151 18.85 41.26 -13.07
CA ALA A 151 20.00 40.72 -13.79
C ALA A 151 20.38 39.29 -13.35
N PRO A 152 20.84 38.43 -14.27
CA PRO A 152 21.15 37.04 -13.99
C PRO A 152 22.18 36.94 -12.85
N THR A 153 21.78 36.32 -11.74
CA THR A 153 22.73 35.85 -10.72
C THR A 153 23.59 34.75 -11.33
N ALA A 154 24.88 34.74 -10.97
CA ALA A 154 25.92 33.87 -11.54
C ALA A 154 25.65 32.34 -11.48
N ASP A 155 24.60 31.91 -10.77
CA ASP A 155 24.21 30.49 -10.63
C ASP A 155 22.93 30.07 -11.39
N GLY A 156 22.35 30.93 -12.25
CA GLY A 156 21.54 30.52 -13.41
C GLY A 156 20.36 29.53 -13.25
N GLN A 157 19.88 29.18 -12.06
CA GLN A 157 18.84 28.16 -11.86
C GLN A 157 17.50 28.82 -11.51
N GLY A 158 16.73 29.20 -12.54
CA GLY A 158 15.28 29.31 -12.41
C GLY A 158 14.65 27.93 -12.20
N PRO A 159 13.41 27.85 -11.68
CA PRO A 159 12.71 26.57 -11.59
C PRO A 159 12.63 25.92 -12.98
N PRO A 160 12.90 24.61 -13.12
CA PRO A 160 12.84 23.93 -14.41
C PRO A 160 11.44 24.04 -15.01
N ALA A 161 11.36 24.22 -16.33
CA ALA A 161 10.09 24.22 -17.05
C ALA A 161 9.37 22.88 -16.80
N ALA A 162 8.09 22.92 -16.41
CA ALA A 162 7.32 21.71 -16.14
C ALA A 162 6.76 21.16 -17.46
N VAL A 163 7.03 19.89 -17.76
CA VAL A 163 6.47 19.18 -18.91
C VAL A 163 5.46 18.15 -18.40
N TYR A 164 4.36 17.97 -19.12
CA TYR A 164 3.30 17.04 -18.78
C TYR A 164 3.10 16.02 -19.88
N ALA A 165 2.84 14.79 -19.48
CA ALA A 165 2.57 13.68 -20.38
C ALA A 165 1.34 12.89 -19.93
N ILE A 166 0.75 12.16 -20.87
CA ILE A 166 -0.28 11.18 -20.61
C ILE A 166 0.31 9.77 -20.70
N GLY A 167 0.20 9.00 -19.62
CA GLY A 167 0.67 7.62 -19.54
C GLY A 167 -0.29 6.63 -20.19
N LEU A 168 0.18 5.41 -20.43
CA LEU A 168 -0.60 4.36 -21.10
C LEU A 168 -1.94 4.05 -20.42
N SER A 169 -2.01 3.99 -19.09
CA SER A 169 -3.29 3.76 -18.39
C SER A 169 -4.32 4.86 -18.67
N SER A 170 -3.89 6.14 -18.69
CA SER A 170 -4.78 7.25 -19.04
C SER A 170 -5.18 7.22 -20.52
N ILE A 171 -4.28 6.79 -21.42
CA ILE A 171 -4.60 6.60 -22.85
C ILE A 171 -5.68 5.51 -23.01
N GLU A 172 -5.51 4.36 -22.36
CA GLU A 172 -6.48 3.25 -22.40
C GLU A 172 -7.84 3.66 -21.81
N ALA A 173 -7.85 4.49 -20.77
CA ALA A 173 -9.09 5.01 -20.16
C ALA A 173 -9.83 5.98 -21.10
N GLU A 174 -9.11 6.87 -21.79
CA GLU A 174 -9.69 7.84 -22.74
C GLU A 174 -10.12 7.19 -24.07
N LEU A 175 -9.42 6.13 -24.49
CA LEU A 175 -9.62 5.42 -25.74
C LEU A 175 -9.94 3.92 -25.48
N PRO A 176 -11.13 3.60 -24.97
CA PRO A 176 -11.47 2.25 -24.54
C PRO A 176 -11.63 1.23 -25.68
N ASP A 177 -11.70 1.72 -26.92
CA ASP A 177 -11.80 0.89 -28.13
C ASP A 177 -10.46 0.84 -28.89
N LEU A 178 -9.37 1.39 -28.32
CA LEU A 178 -8.03 1.32 -28.88
C LEU A 178 -7.59 -0.15 -29.01
N PRO A 179 -7.07 -0.57 -30.17
CA PRO A 179 -6.49 -1.90 -30.30
C PRO A 179 -5.33 -2.12 -29.32
N PRO A 180 -5.15 -3.34 -28.79
CA PRO A 180 -4.05 -3.64 -27.87
C PRO A 180 -2.68 -3.25 -28.45
N VAL A 181 -1.95 -2.42 -27.70
CA VAL A 181 -0.63 -1.92 -28.11
C VAL A 181 0.44 -3.02 -28.07
N ALA A 182 1.49 -2.87 -28.88
CA ALA A 182 2.64 -3.76 -28.85
C ALA A 182 3.37 -3.66 -27.50
N VAL A 183 3.89 -4.78 -27.01
CA VAL A 183 4.78 -4.83 -25.83
C VAL A 183 6.01 -5.69 -26.16
N PRO A 184 7.13 -5.57 -25.43
CA PRO A 184 8.27 -6.45 -25.66
C PRO A 184 7.86 -7.91 -25.49
N ALA A 185 8.20 -8.75 -26.47
CA ALA A 185 7.90 -10.17 -26.41
C ALA A 185 8.62 -10.83 -25.22
N ALA A 186 7.91 -11.71 -24.51
CA ALA A 186 8.46 -12.41 -23.36
C ALA A 186 9.64 -13.31 -23.76
N GLY A 187 10.83 -13.04 -23.20
CA GLY A 187 12.01 -13.88 -23.44
C GLY A 187 11.99 -15.22 -22.67
N ARG A 188 11.17 -15.35 -21.63
CA ARG A 188 11.08 -16.54 -20.76
C ARG A 188 9.68 -17.13 -20.76
N GLY A 189 9.55 -18.44 -20.54
CA GLY A 189 8.26 -19.12 -20.40
C GLY A 189 7.50 -19.41 -21.70
N ARG A 190 7.85 -18.78 -22.84
CA ARG A 190 7.16 -19.00 -24.14
C ARG A 190 7.08 -20.49 -24.53
N GLN A 191 8.19 -21.23 -24.44
CA GLN A 191 8.19 -22.66 -24.77
C GLN A 191 7.36 -23.50 -23.81
N GLN A 192 7.35 -23.15 -22.52
CA GLN A 192 6.50 -23.82 -21.54
C GLN A 192 5.01 -23.56 -21.83
N LEU A 193 4.68 -22.35 -22.28
CA LEU A 193 3.31 -21.97 -22.64
C LEU A 193 2.85 -22.74 -23.89
N LEU A 194 3.70 -22.85 -24.90
CA LEU A 194 3.46 -23.69 -26.09
C LEU A 194 3.15 -25.13 -25.68
N SER A 195 4.04 -25.78 -24.91
CA SER A 195 3.83 -27.16 -24.48
C SER A 195 2.58 -27.36 -23.61
N ALA A 196 2.23 -26.38 -22.78
CA ALA A 196 1.00 -26.45 -21.98
C ALA A 196 -0.26 -26.33 -22.85
N LEU A 197 -0.24 -25.48 -23.88
CA LEU A 197 -1.35 -25.33 -24.83
C LEU A 197 -1.50 -26.56 -25.72
N GLU A 198 -0.42 -27.20 -26.15
CA GLU A 198 -0.47 -28.48 -26.89
C GLU A 198 -1.15 -29.59 -26.08
N GLN A 199 -1.01 -29.58 -24.75
CA GLN A 199 -1.68 -30.53 -23.85
C GLN A 199 -3.17 -30.22 -23.68
N LEU A 200 -3.55 -28.94 -23.68
CA LEU A 200 -4.94 -28.50 -23.50
C LEU A 200 -5.75 -28.53 -24.80
N LEU A 201 -5.14 -28.14 -25.93
CA LEU A 201 -5.76 -28.05 -27.26
C LEU A 201 -5.32 -29.25 -28.10
N THR A 202 -6.02 -30.37 -27.94
CA THR A 202 -5.58 -31.67 -28.47
C THR A 202 -5.87 -31.86 -29.97
N SER A 203 -6.72 -31.03 -30.57
CA SER A 203 -7.04 -31.09 -32.00
C SER A 203 -6.66 -29.82 -32.76
N ARG A 204 -6.37 -29.94 -34.06
CA ARG A 204 -6.13 -28.79 -34.93
C ARG A 204 -7.34 -27.85 -35.02
N GLN A 205 -8.55 -28.38 -34.89
CA GLN A 205 -9.76 -27.56 -34.90
C GLN A 205 -9.83 -26.69 -33.64
N ASP A 206 -9.46 -27.23 -32.48
CA ASP A 206 -9.44 -26.45 -31.23
C ASP A 206 -8.47 -25.28 -31.30
N VAL A 207 -7.29 -25.50 -31.86
CA VAL A 207 -6.28 -24.45 -32.08
C VAL A 207 -6.82 -23.38 -33.03
N ARG A 208 -7.44 -23.80 -34.13
CA ARG A 208 -8.01 -22.88 -35.12
C ARG A 208 -9.15 -22.04 -34.54
N ASP A 209 -10.08 -22.66 -33.81
CA ASP A 209 -11.20 -21.95 -33.16
C ASP A 209 -10.68 -20.91 -32.16
N CYS A 210 -9.67 -21.27 -31.36
CA CYS A 210 -9.05 -20.35 -30.40
C CYS A 210 -8.27 -19.22 -31.10
N GLU A 211 -7.57 -19.53 -32.20
CA GLU A 211 -6.80 -18.56 -32.99
C GLU A 211 -7.70 -17.54 -33.66
N GLU A 212 -8.79 -17.97 -34.29
CA GLU A 212 -9.77 -17.08 -34.94
C GLU A 212 -10.42 -16.14 -33.90
N ARG A 213 -10.80 -16.68 -32.73
CA ARG A 213 -11.34 -15.87 -31.61
C ARG A 213 -10.30 -14.87 -31.08
N LEU A 214 -9.03 -15.27 -30.93
CA LEU A 214 -7.97 -14.40 -30.41
C LEU A 214 -7.61 -13.31 -31.40
N ALA A 215 -7.46 -13.66 -32.68
CA ALA A 215 -7.21 -12.70 -33.75
C ALA A 215 -8.30 -11.61 -33.79
N ALA A 216 -9.57 -12.01 -33.68
CA ALA A 216 -10.70 -11.07 -33.61
C ALA A 216 -10.61 -10.14 -32.39
N ARG A 217 -10.34 -10.67 -31.18
CA ARG A 217 -10.21 -9.84 -29.95
C ARG A 217 -9.02 -8.89 -29.98
N LEU A 218 -7.92 -9.28 -30.62
CA LEU A 218 -6.71 -8.46 -30.71
C LEU A 218 -6.71 -7.52 -31.94
N GLY A 219 -7.76 -7.55 -32.78
CA GLY A 219 -7.82 -6.76 -34.02
C GLY A 219 -6.74 -7.17 -35.04
N ARG A 220 -6.39 -8.45 -35.09
CA ARG A 220 -5.32 -9.01 -35.94
C ARG A 220 -5.89 -9.92 -37.03
N ARG A 221 -5.11 -10.12 -38.08
CA ARG A 221 -5.43 -11.08 -39.15
C ARG A 221 -5.22 -12.51 -38.65
N SER A 222 -6.22 -13.36 -38.84
CA SER A 222 -6.13 -14.80 -38.57
C SER A 222 -5.30 -15.52 -39.64
N ALA A 223 -4.57 -16.56 -39.22
CA ALA A 223 -3.86 -17.48 -40.10
C ALA A 223 -4.78 -18.53 -40.77
N GLY A 224 -6.04 -18.63 -40.34
CA GLY A 224 -7.04 -19.55 -40.88
C GLY A 224 -6.57 -21.01 -40.88
N ALA A 225 -6.56 -21.65 -42.04
CA ALA A 225 -6.16 -23.05 -42.17
C ALA A 225 -4.69 -23.34 -41.79
N ALA A 226 -3.84 -22.31 -41.74
CA ALA A 226 -2.46 -22.40 -41.29
C ALA A 226 -2.31 -22.22 -39.76
N ALA A 227 -3.39 -22.08 -38.99
CA ALA A 227 -3.30 -21.94 -37.54
C ALA A 227 -2.61 -23.15 -36.88
N ASP A 228 -1.64 -22.87 -36.01
CA ASP A 228 -0.96 -23.84 -35.15
C ASP A 228 -0.69 -23.19 -33.78
N VAL A 229 -0.26 -23.99 -32.80
CA VAL A 229 -0.06 -23.50 -31.41
C VAL A 229 1.03 -22.44 -31.35
N GLU A 230 2.03 -22.52 -32.23
CA GLU A 230 3.10 -21.52 -32.31
C GLU A 230 2.58 -20.15 -32.74
N ARG A 231 1.78 -20.11 -33.81
CA ARG A 231 1.11 -18.91 -34.29
C ARG A 231 0.12 -18.37 -33.26
N LEU A 232 -0.64 -19.23 -32.59
CA LEU A 232 -1.57 -18.84 -31.53
C LEU A 232 -0.85 -18.11 -30.39
N VAL A 233 0.26 -18.67 -29.88
CA VAL A 233 1.09 -18.00 -28.87
C VAL A 233 1.74 -16.74 -29.43
N GLY A 234 2.17 -16.76 -30.69
CA GLY A 234 2.74 -15.60 -31.38
C GLY A 234 1.77 -14.42 -31.52
N LEU A 235 0.46 -14.67 -31.61
CA LEU A 235 -0.57 -13.62 -31.60
C LEU A 235 -0.68 -12.94 -30.24
N ALA A 236 -0.59 -13.72 -29.16
CA ALA A 236 -0.76 -13.26 -27.78
C ALA A 236 0.50 -12.59 -27.21
N VAL A 237 1.67 -13.15 -27.50
CA VAL A 237 2.95 -12.67 -26.97
C VAL A 237 3.38 -11.42 -27.73
N GLY A 238 3.82 -10.40 -26.98
CA GLY A 238 4.20 -9.10 -27.56
C GLY A 238 3.01 -8.17 -27.79
N VAL A 239 1.86 -8.47 -27.20
CA VAL A 239 0.67 -7.62 -27.17
C VAL A 239 0.23 -7.38 -25.74
N ARG A 240 -0.13 -6.13 -25.41
CA ARG A 240 -0.66 -5.75 -24.11
C ARG A 240 -1.88 -6.61 -23.79
N ARG A 241 -1.86 -7.33 -22.65
CA ARG A 241 -2.92 -8.25 -22.21
C ARG A 241 -3.25 -9.40 -23.19
N GLY A 242 -2.39 -9.67 -24.18
CA GLY A 242 -2.63 -10.74 -25.15
C GLY A 242 -2.61 -12.14 -24.54
N VAL A 243 -1.74 -12.40 -23.56
CA VAL A 243 -1.71 -13.67 -22.83
C VAL A 243 -2.97 -13.87 -21.98
N PRO A 244 -3.42 -12.91 -21.15
CA PRO A 244 -4.73 -12.99 -20.50
C PRO A 244 -5.90 -13.25 -21.47
N GLU A 245 -5.94 -12.59 -22.64
CA GLU A 245 -6.99 -12.85 -23.66
C GLU A 245 -6.96 -14.28 -24.18
N LEU A 246 -5.75 -14.80 -24.48
CA LEU A 246 -5.58 -16.19 -24.88
C LEU A 246 -6.11 -17.16 -23.82
N LEU A 247 -5.79 -16.92 -22.54
CA LEU A 247 -6.27 -17.78 -21.45
C LEU A 247 -7.78 -17.71 -21.31
N ASP A 248 -8.40 -16.54 -21.40
CA ASP A 248 -9.86 -16.41 -21.36
C ASP A 248 -10.52 -17.22 -22.48
N ILE A 249 -10.00 -17.14 -23.70
CA ILE A 249 -10.51 -17.88 -24.85
C ILE A 249 -10.35 -19.39 -24.68
N VAL A 250 -9.16 -19.85 -24.25
CA VAL A 250 -8.90 -21.27 -24.01
C VAL A 250 -9.78 -21.79 -22.88
N TYR A 251 -9.98 -21.01 -21.82
CA TYR A 251 -10.89 -21.34 -20.72
C TYR A 251 -12.32 -21.57 -21.24
N ASP A 252 -12.84 -20.61 -22.01
CA ASP A 252 -14.19 -20.67 -22.59
C ASP A 252 -14.36 -21.90 -23.49
N HIS A 253 -13.38 -22.12 -24.37
CA HIS A 253 -13.33 -23.25 -25.29
C HIS A 253 -13.34 -24.61 -24.58
N LEU A 254 -12.59 -24.73 -23.50
CA LEU A 254 -12.54 -25.95 -22.69
C LEU A 254 -13.83 -26.15 -21.88
N ALA A 255 -14.41 -25.06 -21.35
CA ALA A 255 -15.66 -25.12 -20.60
C ALA A 255 -16.86 -25.52 -21.48
N GLU A 256 -16.89 -25.09 -22.75
CA GLU A 256 -17.90 -25.51 -23.75
C GLU A 256 -17.88 -27.04 -23.99
N ARG A 257 -16.71 -27.69 -23.83
CA ARG A 257 -16.48 -29.10 -24.19
C ARG A 257 -16.46 -30.06 -23.00
N ARG A 258 -16.34 -29.57 -21.75
CA ARG A 258 -16.24 -30.40 -20.54
C ARG A 258 -17.23 -29.95 -19.45
N PRO A 259 -18.20 -30.80 -19.06
CA PRO A 259 -19.04 -30.54 -17.88
C PRO A 259 -18.14 -30.52 -16.63
N GLY A 260 -18.14 -29.40 -15.88
CA GLY A 260 -17.31 -29.20 -14.68
C GLY A 260 -16.25 -28.10 -14.78
N GLY A 261 -15.96 -27.61 -15.99
CA GLY A 261 -15.03 -26.49 -16.21
C GLY A 261 -13.54 -26.83 -15.98
N PRO A 262 -12.60 -26.07 -16.56
CA PRO A 262 -11.17 -26.39 -16.48
C PRO A 262 -10.49 -25.87 -15.20
N ALA A 263 -11.15 -25.02 -14.40
CA ALA A 263 -10.54 -24.23 -13.32
C ALA A 263 -9.76 -25.04 -12.26
N GLU A 264 -10.25 -26.24 -11.91
CA GLU A 264 -9.66 -27.09 -10.87
C GLU A 264 -8.68 -28.13 -11.43
N THR A 265 -8.47 -28.16 -12.75
CA THR A 265 -7.55 -29.12 -13.36
C THR A 265 -6.09 -28.75 -13.11
N ALA A 266 -5.24 -29.75 -12.87
CA ALA A 266 -3.80 -29.54 -12.69
C ALA A 266 -3.14 -28.87 -13.90
N ASP A 267 -3.63 -29.16 -15.11
CA ASP A 267 -3.15 -28.56 -16.36
C ASP A 267 -3.51 -27.07 -16.47
N TRP A 268 -4.72 -26.69 -16.02
CA TRP A 268 -5.10 -25.28 -15.94
C TRP A 268 -4.24 -24.52 -14.93
N GLN A 269 -4.04 -25.08 -13.74
CA GLN A 269 -3.16 -24.48 -12.72
C GLN A 269 -1.70 -24.38 -13.20
N ARG A 270 -1.25 -25.35 -14.02
CA ARG A 270 0.07 -25.31 -14.67
C ARG A 270 0.16 -24.17 -15.68
N ILE A 271 -0.80 -24.02 -16.61
CA ILE A 271 -0.74 -22.94 -17.60
C ILE A 271 -0.84 -21.56 -16.95
N LEU A 272 -1.65 -21.39 -15.89
CA LEU A 272 -1.70 -20.13 -15.13
C LEU A 272 -0.35 -19.77 -14.50
N ARG A 273 0.37 -20.74 -13.91
CA ARG A 273 1.72 -20.50 -13.37
C ARG A 273 2.71 -20.08 -14.46
N ILE A 274 2.64 -20.70 -15.64
CA ILE A 274 3.50 -20.36 -16.78
C ILE A 274 3.16 -18.96 -17.30
N ALA A 275 1.87 -18.63 -17.42
CA ALA A 275 1.42 -17.33 -17.90
C ALA A 275 1.92 -16.18 -17.03
N ARG A 276 2.02 -16.36 -15.70
CA ARG A 276 2.60 -15.37 -14.77
C ARG A 276 4.07 -15.06 -15.05
N VAL A 277 4.82 -15.99 -15.65
CA VAL A 277 6.21 -15.77 -16.08
C VAL A 277 6.24 -15.04 -17.42
N VAL A 278 5.30 -15.34 -18.33
CA VAL A 278 5.25 -14.79 -19.69
C VAL A 278 4.71 -13.36 -19.71
N SER A 279 3.60 -13.09 -19.02
CA SER A 279 3.06 -11.73 -18.83
C SER A 279 3.02 -11.38 -17.35
N PRO A 280 4.18 -10.99 -16.77
CA PRO A 280 4.21 -10.59 -15.37
C PRO A 280 3.37 -9.31 -15.20
N ARG A 281 2.48 -9.32 -14.20
CA ARG A 281 1.57 -8.22 -13.81
C ARG A 281 0.31 -8.04 -14.67
N GLU A 282 0.05 -8.87 -15.66
CA GLU A 282 -1.23 -8.88 -16.37
C GLU A 282 -1.95 -10.21 -16.14
N ARG A 283 -3.16 -10.13 -15.62
CA ARG A 283 -4.00 -11.29 -15.27
C ARG A 283 -5.37 -11.20 -15.89
N LEU A 284 -5.88 -9.98 -16.08
CA LEU A 284 -7.18 -9.72 -16.66
C LEU A 284 -7.05 -9.48 -18.17
N ALA A 285 -7.91 -10.17 -18.91
CA ALA A 285 -8.30 -9.80 -20.27
C ALA A 285 -8.81 -8.34 -20.32
N VAL A 286 -8.70 -7.68 -21.47
CA VAL A 286 -9.04 -6.26 -21.68
C VAL A 286 -10.50 -6.02 -21.28
N GLY A 287 -11.42 -6.85 -21.76
CA GLY A 287 -12.84 -6.73 -21.45
C GLY A 287 -13.15 -6.87 -19.95
N ARG A 288 -12.46 -7.78 -19.24
CA ARG A 288 -12.66 -7.96 -17.79
C ARG A 288 -12.17 -6.77 -16.99
N ARG A 289 -11.01 -6.21 -17.36
CA ARG A 289 -10.49 -5.00 -16.72
C ARG A 289 -11.41 -3.82 -16.98
N ARG A 290 -11.82 -3.60 -18.23
CA ARG A 290 -12.76 -2.53 -18.59
C ARG A 290 -14.07 -2.61 -17.78
N ASN A 291 -14.64 -3.80 -17.68
CA ASN A 291 -15.85 -4.02 -16.88
C ASN A 291 -15.59 -3.74 -15.39
N LEU A 292 -14.46 -4.18 -14.85
CA LEU A 292 -14.09 -3.89 -13.46
C LEU A 292 -13.94 -2.38 -13.23
N THR A 293 -13.17 -1.69 -14.07
CA THR A 293 -12.95 -0.23 -13.98
C THR A 293 -14.29 0.53 -14.02
N ALA A 294 -15.23 0.11 -14.88
CA ALA A 294 -16.56 0.70 -14.94
C ALA A 294 -17.35 0.51 -13.63
N LEU A 295 -17.31 -0.68 -13.02
CA LEU A 295 -17.95 -0.93 -11.73
C LEU A 295 -17.30 -0.13 -10.58
N LEU A 296 -15.97 -0.07 -10.57
CA LEU A 296 -15.21 0.65 -9.55
C LEU A 296 -15.46 2.17 -9.58
N ALA A 297 -15.72 2.74 -10.76
CA ALA A 297 -16.09 4.16 -10.90
C ALA A 297 -17.41 4.54 -10.19
N HIS A 298 -18.26 3.55 -9.90
CA HIS A 298 -19.52 3.75 -9.18
C HIS A 298 -19.40 3.49 -7.66
N CYS A 299 -18.26 2.97 -7.20
CA CYS A 299 -18.01 2.69 -5.79
C CYS A 299 -17.53 3.96 -5.06
N ARG A 300 -18.03 4.20 -3.84
CA ARG A 300 -17.74 5.44 -3.07
C ARG A 300 -17.40 5.16 -1.60
N THR A 301 -17.60 3.94 -1.14
CA THR A 301 -17.54 3.61 0.30
C THR A 301 -16.14 3.27 0.78
N VAL A 302 -15.22 2.96 -0.14
CA VAL A 302 -13.88 2.47 0.17
C VAL A 302 -12.83 3.50 -0.24
N ASP A 303 -11.96 3.85 0.72
CA ASP A 303 -10.75 4.61 0.45
C ASP A 303 -9.72 3.72 -0.29
N PRO A 304 -9.23 4.12 -1.48
CA PRO A 304 -8.29 3.33 -2.28
C PRO A 304 -6.96 3.04 -1.54
N GLY A 305 -6.42 4.02 -0.81
CA GLY A 305 -5.18 3.84 -0.06
C GLY A 305 -5.33 2.84 1.07
N ARG A 306 -6.45 2.91 1.81
CA ARG A 306 -6.81 1.96 2.87
C ARG A 306 -7.00 0.55 2.33
N LEU A 307 -7.61 0.41 1.15
CA LEU A 307 -7.75 -0.88 0.47
C LEU A 307 -6.39 -1.51 0.22
N LEU A 308 -5.45 -0.77 -0.38
CA LEU A 308 -4.10 -1.27 -0.65
C LEU A 308 -3.37 -1.69 0.63
N ARG A 309 -3.39 -0.84 1.68
CA ARG A 309 -2.78 -1.17 2.98
C ARG A 309 -3.37 -2.43 3.61
N THR A 310 -4.68 -2.64 3.44
CA THR A 310 -5.38 -3.81 3.99
C THR A 310 -5.03 -5.09 3.24
N VAL A 311 -4.94 -5.04 1.91
CA VAL A 311 -4.72 -6.21 1.05
C VAL A 311 -3.22 -6.54 0.92
N LEU A 312 -2.36 -5.53 0.96
CA LEU A 312 -0.90 -5.63 0.83
C LEU A 312 -0.18 -5.03 2.05
N PRO A 313 -0.37 -5.58 3.27
CA PRO A 313 0.13 -4.99 4.53
C PRO A 313 1.66 -5.01 4.69
N TYR A 314 2.38 -5.63 3.75
CA TYR A 314 3.83 -5.79 3.73
C TYR A 314 4.47 -5.27 2.42
N ALA A 315 3.69 -4.59 1.57
CA ALA A 315 4.23 -4.03 0.35
C ALA A 315 4.88 -2.67 0.62
N ASP A 316 6.21 -2.62 0.56
CA ASP A 316 6.96 -1.37 0.67
C ASP A 316 6.80 -0.53 -0.59
N GLY A 317 6.64 0.79 -0.42
CA GLY A 317 6.67 1.75 -1.52
C GLY A 317 5.53 1.60 -2.54
N THR A 318 4.33 1.18 -2.11
CA THR A 318 3.16 1.17 -3.00
C THR A 318 2.82 2.62 -3.43
N PRO A 319 2.58 2.87 -4.73
CA PRO A 319 2.20 4.21 -5.18
C PRO A 319 0.86 4.58 -4.54
N LEU A 320 0.69 5.85 -4.17
CA LEU A 320 -0.57 6.34 -3.61
C LEU A 320 -1.65 6.28 -4.70
N PRO A 321 -2.68 5.43 -4.57
CA PRO A 321 -3.72 5.31 -5.58
C PRO A 321 -4.61 6.56 -5.57
N VAL A 322 -4.94 7.09 -6.75
CA VAL A 322 -5.85 8.23 -6.87
C VAL A 322 -7.30 7.77 -6.71
N ASP A 323 -7.63 6.62 -7.28
CA ASP A 323 -8.95 6.01 -7.23
C ASP A 323 -8.91 4.47 -7.06
N LEU A 324 -10.09 3.84 -7.04
CA LEU A 324 -10.19 2.38 -6.89
C LEU A 324 -9.69 1.62 -8.11
N ALA A 325 -9.71 2.22 -9.32
CA ALA A 325 -9.19 1.58 -10.51
C ALA A 325 -7.65 1.54 -10.47
N ASP A 326 -7.00 2.62 -10.03
CA ASP A 326 -5.57 2.66 -9.74
C ASP A 326 -5.19 1.61 -8.69
N ALA A 327 -5.97 1.51 -7.60
CA ALA A 327 -5.74 0.49 -6.59
C ALA A 327 -5.87 -0.93 -7.18
N ALA A 328 -6.87 -1.20 -8.01
CA ALA A 328 -7.05 -2.49 -8.66
C ALA A 328 -5.88 -2.83 -9.60
N ASP A 329 -5.39 -1.86 -10.37
CA ASP A 329 -4.22 -2.03 -11.24
C ASP A 329 -2.95 -2.38 -10.43
N VAL A 330 -2.74 -1.75 -9.27
CA VAL A 330 -1.66 -2.11 -8.35
C VAL A 330 -1.84 -3.55 -7.86
N LEU A 331 -3.03 -3.92 -7.39
CA LEU A 331 -3.32 -5.25 -6.85
C LEU A 331 -3.19 -6.37 -7.89
N GLU A 332 -3.47 -6.11 -9.18
CA GLU A 332 -3.25 -7.06 -10.28
C GLU A 332 -1.77 -7.48 -10.40
N GLY A 333 -0.87 -6.56 -10.05
CA GLY A 333 0.58 -6.75 -10.10
C GLY A 333 1.15 -7.71 -9.05
N TYR A 334 0.40 -8.05 -8.00
CA TYR A 334 0.89 -8.85 -6.87
C TYR A 334 0.40 -10.30 -6.90
N ASP A 335 1.30 -11.21 -6.56
CA ASP A 335 0.98 -12.63 -6.33
C ASP A 335 0.37 -12.86 -4.94
N PRO A 336 -0.49 -13.89 -4.79
CA PRO A 336 -0.93 -14.31 -3.46
C PRO A 336 0.28 -14.77 -2.64
N HIS A 337 0.31 -14.41 -1.35
CA HIS A 337 1.29 -14.96 -0.42
C HIS A 337 1.12 -16.47 -0.28
N PRO A 338 2.21 -17.22 0.00
CA PRO A 338 2.11 -18.65 0.30
C PRO A 338 1.06 -18.93 1.38
N GLY A 339 0.11 -19.83 1.09
CA GLY A 339 -1.00 -20.16 1.99
C GLY A 339 -2.27 -19.32 1.81
N GLN A 340 -2.25 -18.24 1.00
CA GLN A 340 -3.47 -17.52 0.64
C GLN A 340 -4.13 -18.14 -0.60
N PRO A 341 -5.44 -18.45 -0.56
CA PRO A 341 -6.11 -19.14 -1.65
C PRO A 341 -6.47 -18.24 -2.84
N MET A 342 -6.33 -16.91 -2.70
CA MET A 342 -6.88 -15.94 -3.64
C MET A 342 -5.90 -14.79 -3.91
N PRO A 343 -5.71 -14.36 -5.18
CA PRO A 343 -4.82 -13.24 -5.50
C PRO A 343 -5.31 -11.90 -4.91
N PRO A 344 -4.38 -10.97 -4.60
CA PRO A 344 -4.69 -9.65 -4.05
C PRO A 344 -5.77 -8.87 -4.78
N LEU A 345 -5.77 -8.88 -6.12
CA LEU A 345 -6.83 -8.25 -6.93
C LEU A 345 -8.23 -8.74 -6.54
N LEU A 346 -8.46 -10.05 -6.47
CA LEU A 346 -9.76 -10.59 -6.10
C LEU A 346 -10.11 -10.30 -4.63
N GLN A 347 -9.12 -10.33 -3.73
CA GLN A 347 -9.32 -9.94 -2.33
C GLN A 347 -9.80 -8.49 -2.22
N GLY A 348 -9.18 -7.58 -2.97
CA GLY A 348 -9.56 -6.17 -3.02
C GLY A 348 -10.99 -5.99 -3.51
N VAL A 349 -11.34 -6.60 -4.66
CA VAL A 349 -12.69 -6.48 -5.24
C VAL A 349 -13.77 -7.05 -4.32
N VAL A 350 -13.53 -8.20 -3.68
CA VAL A 350 -14.49 -8.78 -2.72
C VAL A 350 -14.68 -7.85 -1.51
N ARG A 351 -13.62 -7.22 -1.00
CA ARG A 351 -13.73 -6.24 0.09
C ARG A 351 -14.54 -5.02 -0.31
N ILE A 352 -14.33 -4.49 -1.53
CA ILE A 352 -15.15 -3.38 -2.05
C ILE A 352 -16.63 -3.79 -2.09
N GLY A 353 -16.94 -4.96 -2.64
CA GLY A 353 -18.31 -5.47 -2.69
C GLY A 353 -18.96 -5.64 -1.32
N VAL A 354 -18.20 -6.05 -0.29
CA VAL A 354 -18.69 -6.13 1.10
C VAL A 354 -19.04 -4.74 1.65
N HIS A 355 -18.18 -3.75 1.43
CA HIS A 355 -18.40 -2.37 1.91
C HIS A 355 -19.57 -1.69 1.20
N GLU A 356 -19.64 -1.80 -0.14
CA GLU A 356 -20.74 -1.24 -0.94
C GLU A 356 -22.08 -1.89 -0.56
N ARG A 357 -22.09 -3.22 -0.34
CA ARG A 357 -23.29 -3.93 0.13
C ARG A 357 -23.77 -3.45 1.49
N ALA A 358 -22.85 -3.24 2.44
CA ALA A 358 -23.19 -2.73 3.77
C ALA A 358 -23.78 -1.30 3.71
N ALA A 359 -23.39 -0.51 2.70
CA ALA A 359 -23.95 0.82 2.44
C ALA A 359 -25.26 0.81 1.63
N GLY A 360 -25.74 -0.37 1.20
CA GLY A 360 -26.94 -0.50 0.35
C GLY A 360 -26.72 -0.19 -1.12
N GLY A 361 -25.48 -0.22 -1.62
CA GLY A 361 -25.14 0.04 -3.01
C GLY A 361 -25.49 -1.13 -3.94
N GLU A 362 -26.23 -0.86 -5.01
CA GLU A 362 -26.63 -1.86 -6.03
C GLU A 362 -25.44 -2.44 -6.81
N VAL A 363 -24.32 -1.71 -6.88
CA VAL A 363 -23.08 -2.13 -7.56
C VAL A 363 -22.45 -3.40 -6.95
N ALA A 364 -22.79 -3.74 -5.70
CA ALA A 364 -22.24 -4.90 -5.02
C ALA A 364 -22.62 -6.23 -5.68
N ASP A 365 -23.82 -6.33 -6.26
CA ASP A 365 -24.25 -7.54 -6.96
C ASP A 365 -23.53 -7.71 -8.30
N ASP A 366 -23.26 -6.61 -9.00
CA ASP A 366 -22.48 -6.61 -10.24
C ASP A 366 -21.00 -6.94 -9.98
N LEU A 367 -20.41 -6.41 -8.90
CA LEU A 367 -19.07 -6.79 -8.45
C LEU A 367 -19.00 -8.29 -8.14
N ASP A 368 -20.05 -8.86 -7.57
CA ASP A 368 -20.11 -10.29 -7.27
C ASP A 368 -20.25 -11.15 -8.52
N ALA A 369 -21.06 -10.72 -9.49
CA ALA A 369 -21.13 -11.36 -10.79
C ALA A 369 -19.76 -11.32 -11.50
N TRP A 370 -19.06 -10.17 -11.42
CA TRP A 370 -17.73 -10.02 -11.96
C TRP A 370 -16.73 -10.97 -11.29
N VAL A 371 -16.71 -11.05 -9.94
CA VAL A 371 -15.84 -11.96 -9.19
C VAL A 371 -16.16 -13.42 -9.54
N ARG A 372 -17.44 -13.81 -9.56
CA ARG A 372 -17.88 -15.17 -9.88
C ARG A 372 -17.44 -15.61 -11.26
N SER A 373 -17.49 -14.70 -12.23
CA SER A 373 -17.02 -15.00 -13.60
C SER A 373 -15.49 -15.04 -13.70
N THR A 374 -14.77 -14.25 -12.90
CA THR A 374 -13.31 -14.07 -13.03
C THR A 374 -12.50 -15.05 -12.19
N ALA A 375 -12.98 -15.43 -11.00
CA ALA A 375 -12.26 -16.33 -10.08
C ALA A 375 -11.84 -17.67 -10.70
N PRO A 376 -12.71 -18.40 -11.45
CA PRO A 376 -12.32 -19.67 -12.06
C PRO A 376 -11.20 -19.54 -13.11
N ARG A 377 -11.18 -18.42 -13.86
CA ARG A 377 -10.15 -18.13 -14.86
C ARG A 377 -8.80 -17.81 -14.23
N LEU A 378 -8.82 -17.26 -13.01
CA LEU A 378 -7.61 -17.06 -12.20
C LEU A 378 -7.23 -18.30 -11.37
N GLY A 379 -7.95 -19.41 -11.55
CA GLY A 379 -7.67 -20.68 -10.86
C GLY A 379 -8.13 -20.71 -9.41
N VAL A 380 -9.09 -19.86 -9.03
CA VAL A 380 -9.65 -19.78 -7.67
C VAL A 380 -11.00 -20.49 -7.62
N ALA A 381 -11.15 -21.41 -6.68
CA ALA A 381 -12.40 -22.14 -6.48
C ALA A 381 -13.50 -21.22 -5.92
N PRO A 382 -14.78 -21.37 -6.34
CA PRO A 382 -15.89 -20.58 -5.82
C PRO A 382 -16.00 -20.62 -4.29
N ALA A 383 -15.79 -21.79 -3.68
CA ALA A 383 -15.83 -21.95 -2.22
C ALA A 383 -14.78 -21.08 -1.49
N ALA A 384 -13.62 -20.84 -2.10
CA ALA A 384 -12.59 -19.97 -1.51
C ALA A 384 -13.01 -18.50 -1.54
N VAL A 385 -13.72 -18.08 -2.59
CA VAL A 385 -14.31 -16.73 -2.69
C VAL A 385 -15.40 -16.56 -1.63
N ASP A 386 -16.29 -17.54 -1.49
CA ASP A 386 -17.40 -17.50 -0.54
C ASP A 386 -16.90 -17.46 0.91
N GLN A 387 -15.90 -18.28 1.25
CA GLN A 387 -15.26 -18.26 2.56
C GLN A 387 -14.62 -16.89 2.84
N PHE A 388 -13.80 -16.37 1.92
CA PHE A 388 -13.14 -15.08 2.10
C PHE A 388 -14.14 -13.94 2.25
N ARG A 389 -15.24 -13.97 1.49
CA ARG A 389 -16.34 -13.00 1.59
C ARG A 389 -17.01 -13.07 2.95
N ALA A 390 -17.29 -14.27 3.46
CA ALA A 390 -17.87 -14.45 4.80
C ALA A 390 -16.94 -13.86 5.87
N ASP A 391 -15.63 -14.15 5.78
CA ASP A 391 -14.62 -13.61 6.68
C ASP A 391 -14.53 -12.08 6.60
N ALA A 392 -14.50 -11.51 5.39
CA ALA A 392 -14.48 -10.07 5.17
C ALA A 392 -15.74 -9.39 5.70
N THR A 393 -16.91 -10.02 5.53
CA THR A 393 -18.19 -9.53 6.07
C THR A 393 -18.21 -9.57 7.60
N ALA A 394 -17.70 -10.65 8.21
CA ALA A 394 -17.59 -10.77 9.66
C ALA A 394 -16.66 -9.69 10.24
N VAL A 395 -15.50 -9.46 9.61
CA VAL A 395 -14.56 -8.40 10.00
C VAL A 395 -15.21 -7.02 9.86
N HIS A 396 -15.89 -6.74 8.74
CA HIS A 396 -16.57 -5.47 8.52
C HIS A 396 -17.68 -5.24 9.58
N THR A 397 -18.49 -6.27 9.85
CA THR A 397 -19.59 -6.19 10.84
C THR A 397 -19.05 -5.99 12.26
N THR A 398 -17.97 -6.70 12.62
CA THR A 398 -17.31 -6.56 13.93
C THR A 398 -16.68 -5.17 14.08
N ALA A 399 -16.03 -4.65 13.02
CA ALA A 399 -15.48 -3.30 13.01
C ALA A 399 -16.59 -2.24 13.11
N ALA A 400 -17.74 -2.41 12.44
CA ALA A 400 -18.88 -1.51 12.54
C ALA A 400 -19.53 -1.56 13.94
N ALA A 401 -19.60 -2.74 14.57
CA ALA A 401 -20.05 -2.90 15.94
C ALA A 401 -19.06 -2.27 16.95
N ALA A 402 -17.76 -2.43 16.71
CA ALA A 402 -16.69 -1.78 17.48
C ALA A 402 -16.63 -0.27 17.22
N SER A 403 -17.09 0.23 16.07
CA SER A 403 -17.20 1.68 15.77
C SER A 403 -18.32 2.37 16.55
N ARG A 404 -19.17 1.61 17.27
CA ARG A 404 -20.06 2.14 18.31
C ARG A 404 -19.33 2.38 19.64
N HIS A 405 -18.08 1.91 19.75
CA HIS A 405 -17.10 2.35 20.73
C HIS A 405 -16.18 3.38 20.03
N PRO A 406 -15.65 4.38 20.76
CA PRO A 406 -14.77 5.38 20.15
C PRO A 406 -13.62 4.68 19.42
N ALA A 407 -13.31 5.14 18.20
CA ALA A 407 -12.21 4.62 17.38
C ALA A 407 -10.93 4.50 18.23
N ALA A 408 -10.22 3.37 18.09
CA ALA A 408 -8.99 3.15 18.84
C ALA A 408 -8.07 4.36 18.66
N PRO A 409 -7.54 4.94 19.75
CA PRO A 409 -6.77 6.17 19.67
C PRO A 409 -5.54 5.96 18.78
N PRO A 410 -5.09 7.00 18.06
CA PRO A 410 -3.85 6.93 17.30
C PRO A 410 -2.70 6.57 18.25
N ARG A 411 -1.72 5.82 17.75
CA ARG A 411 -0.56 5.39 18.54
C ARG A 411 0.70 5.97 17.93
N VAL A 412 1.57 6.50 18.78
CA VAL A 412 2.93 6.89 18.40
C VAL A 412 3.87 5.93 19.12
N GLN A 413 4.53 5.09 18.34
CA GLN A 413 5.41 4.05 18.84
C GLN A 413 6.85 4.51 18.67
N VAL A 414 7.60 4.51 19.77
CA VAL A 414 8.98 4.96 19.81
C VAL A 414 9.82 3.73 20.12
N GLU A 415 10.52 3.22 19.12
CA GLU A 415 11.60 2.26 19.35
C GLU A 415 12.82 3.02 19.82
N LEU A 416 13.18 2.81 21.08
CA LEU A 416 14.23 3.55 21.75
C LEU A 416 15.42 2.63 21.99
N LEU A 417 16.60 3.08 21.57
CA LEU A 417 17.87 2.37 21.70
C LEU A 417 18.81 3.19 22.59
N PRO A 418 18.83 2.95 23.92
CA PRO A 418 19.68 3.69 24.83
C PRO A 418 21.14 3.28 24.71
N ALA A 419 22.04 4.27 24.61
CA ALA A 419 23.47 4.06 24.77
C ALA A 419 23.85 4.05 26.26
N PRO A 420 24.72 3.13 26.74
CA PRO A 420 25.20 3.15 28.11
C PRO A 420 25.83 4.52 28.46
N PRO A 421 25.49 5.15 29.60
CA PRO A 421 24.77 4.63 30.77
C PRO A 421 23.22 4.77 30.76
N GLY A 422 22.58 5.12 29.64
CA GLY A 422 21.12 5.21 29.50
C GLY A 422 20.57 6.64 29.51
N ASN A 423 21.40 7.61 29.12
CA ASN A 423 21.07 9.04 29.06
C ASN A 423 21.09 9.61 27.63
N LEU A 424 21.59 8.84 26.68
CA LEU A 424 21.62 9.15 25.25
C LEU A 424 20.90 8.05 24.48
N PHE A 425 20.23 8.44 23.39
CA PHE A 425 19.29 7.58 22.68
C PHE A 425 19.43 7.78 21.18
N THR A 426 19.40 6.67 20.42
CA THR A 426 18.91 6.67 19.04
C THR A 426 17.46 6.15 19.03
N TYR A 427 16.68 6.52 18.02
CA TYR A 427 15.28 6.11 17.98
C TYR A 427 14.66 6.07 16.58
N GLN A 428 13.56 5.32 16.49
CA GLN A 428 12.62 5.37 15.37
C GLN A 428 11.22 5.65 15.89
N ILE A 429 10.49 6.55 15.24
CA ILE A 429 9.10 6.87 15.56
C ILE A 429 8.20 6.36 14.45
N TRP A 430 7.23 5.54 14.85
CA TRP A 430 6.17 5.02 14.01
C TRP A 430 4.83 5.64 14.39
N VAL A 431 4.00 5.88 13.40
CA VAL A 431 2.62 6.31 13.61
C VAL A 431 1.68 5.21 13.18
N TRP A 432 0.80 4.80 14.10
CA TRP A 432 -0.31 3.91 13.82
C TRP A 432 -1.64 4.65 13.98
N SER A 433 -2.52 4.49 13.00
CA SER A 433 -3.91 4.98 13.10
C SER A 433 -4.90 3.85 12.83
N GLY A 434 -6.12 4.01 13.38
CA GLY A 434 -7.19 3.01 13.27
C GLY A 434 -7.66 2.71 11.84
N ASP A 435 -7.18 3.46 10.84
CA ASP A 435 -7.36 3.20 9.41
C ASP A 435 -6.32 2.22 8.84
N GLY A 436 -5.36 1.74 9.64
CA GLY A 436 -4.34 0.78 9.24
C GLY A 436 -3.02 1.40 8.74
N ARG A 437 -2.81 2.72 8.86
CA ARG A 437 -1.46 3.31 8.69
C ARG A 437 -0.52 2.73 9.75
N HIS A 438 0.68 2.33 9.35
CA HIS A 438 1.77 1.94 10.26
C HIS A 438 3.10 2.13 9.54
N GLU A 439 3.74 3.29 9.73
CA GLU A 439 4.96 3.64 8.99
C GLU A 439 5.95 4.41 9.87
N VAL A 440 7.24 4.31 9.53
CA VAL A 440 8.28 5.17 10.10
C VAL A 440 8.05 6.57 9.58
N VAL A 441 7.89 7.51 10.49
CA VAL A 441 7.78 8.92 10.13
C VAL A 441 9.03 9.71 10.50
N LEU A 442 9.84 9.20 11.41
CA LEU A 442 11.07 9.85 11.85
C LEU A 442 12.09 8.83 12.36
N THR A 443 13.34 8.99 11.94
CA THR A 443 14.49 8.19 12.40
C THR A 443 15.58 9.13 12.89
N GLN A 444 16.24 8.76 13.99
CA GLN A 444 17.37 9.46 14.56
C GLN A 444 18.50 8.47 14.85
N ASP A 445 19.48 8.43 13.95
CA ASP A 445 20.62 7.50 14.02
C ASP A 445 21.80 8.03 14.84
N THR A 446 21.76 9.29 15.27
CA THR A 446 22.78 9.89 16.14
C THR A 446 22.25 10.02 17.57
N GLU A 447 23.09 9.68 18.54
CA GLU A 447 22.78 9.75 19.97
C GLU A 447 22.34 11.16 20.40
N VAL A 448 21.15 11.25 20.99
CA VAL A 448 20.59 12.50 21.53
C VAL A 448 20.06 12.32 22.96
N ALA A 449 19.96 13.42 23.70
CA ALA A 449 19.36 13.42 25.03
C ALA A 449 17.81 13.31 24.97
N SER A 450 17.19 13.01 26.11
CA SER A 450 15.74 12.75 26.21
C SER A 450 14.86 13.93 25.82
N ASP A 451 15.32 15.17 26.02
CA ASP A 451 14.64 16.40 25.61
C ASP A 451 14.38 16.43 24.10
N ARG A 452 15.37 16.02 23.29
CA ARG A 452 15.25 15.91 21.83
C ARG A 452 14.31 14.79 21.40
N VAL A 453 14.26 13.68 22.15
CA VAL A 453 13.27 12.62 21.89
C VAL A 453 11.85 13.15 22.12
N VAL A 454 11.63 13.90 23.20
CA VAL A 454 10.32 14.50 23.52
C VAL A 454 9.92 15.57 22.51
N GLU A 455 10.87 16.40 22.06
CA GLU A 455 10.65 17.38 21.00
C GLU A 455 10.22 16.71 19.69
N ALA A 456 10.88 15.62 19.31
CA ALA A 456 10.54 14.83 18.12
C ALA A 456 9.15 14.20 18.22
N ILE A 457 8.77 13.64 19.38
CA ILE A 457 7.42 13.12 19.61
C ILE A 457 6.38 14.25 19.47
N ARG A 458 6.67 15.44 20.02
CA ARG A 458 5.80 16.61 19.92
C ARG A 458 5.59 17.03 18.46
N LEU A 459 6.66 17.00 17.66
CA LEU A 459 6.60 17.29 16.22
C LEU A 459 5.73 16.27 15.49
N VAL A 460 5.97 14.97 15.69
CA VAL A 460 5.20 13.88 15.07
C VAL A 460 3.72 13.96 15.43
N LEU A 461 3.39 14.22 16.69
CA LEU A 461 1.99 14.43 17.12
C LEU A 461 1.30 15.60 16.41
N ARG A 462 2.06 16.61 15.96
CA ARG A 462 1.52 17.79 15.27
C ARG A 462 1.43 17.61 13.75
N THR A 463 2.38 16.92 13.14
CA THR A 463 2.46 16.81 11.67
C THR A 463 1.85 15.52 11.14
N GLU A 464 1.97 14.42 11.87
CA GLU A 464 1.63 13.09 11.37
C GLU A 464 0.29 12.56 11.91
N VAL A 465 -0.11 12.96 13.12
CA VAL A 465 -1.37 12.50 13.73
C VAL A 465 -2.50 13.44 13.34
N ARG A 466 -3.33 13.02 12.37
CA ARG A 466 -4.38 13.85 11.76
C ARG A 466 -5.60 14.07 12.64
N GLU A 467 -6.02 13.06 13.40
CA GLU A 467 -7.25 13.08 14.20
C GLU A 467 -6.95 12.88 15.68
N HIS A 468 -7.54 13.72 16.53
CA HIS A 468 -7.51 13.63 17.99
C HIS A 468 -6.10 13.38 18.60
N PRO A 469 -5.07 14.18 18.26
CA PRO A 469 -3.70 13.99 18.77
C PRO A 469 -3.60 14.08 20.30
N GLU A 470 -4.57 14.71 20.96
CA GLU A 470 -4.74 14.73 22.42
C GLU A 470 -5.06 13.37 23.02
N THR A 471 -5.68 12.49 22.24
CA THR A 471 -6.00 11.11 22.64
C THR A 471 -4.88 10.13 22.29
N ALA A 472 -3.79 10.55 21.65
CA ALA A 472 -2.76 9.62 21.21
C ALA A 472 -2.14 8.80 22.37
N LEU A 473 -1.96 7.50 22.16
CA LEU A 473 -1.22 6.60 23.04
C LEU A 473 0.26 6.62 22.64
N LEU A 474 1.15 6.95 23.58
CA LEU A 474 2.60 6.94 23.40
C LEU A 474 3.18 5.64 23.93
N GLU A 475 3.83 4.88 23.06
CA GLU A 475 4.34 3.55 23.35
C GLU A 475 5.86 3.52 23.21
N PHE A 476 6.58 3.32 24.30
CA PHE A 476 8.04 3.23 24.27
C PHE A 476 8.47 1.77 24.30
N PHE A 477 9.12 1.34 23.22
CA PHE A 477 9.70 0.02 23.08
C PHE A 477 11.14 0.05 23.56
N VAL A 478 11.41 -0.74 24.59
CA VAL A 478 12.73 -0.82 25.22
C VAL A 478 13.11 -2.27 25.46
N SER A 479 14.41 -2.57 25.38
CA SER A 479 14.94 -3.87 25.80
C SER A 479 14.70 -4.08 27.31
N PRO A 480 14.53 -5.33 27.79
CA PRO A 480 14.29 -5.63 29.20
C PRO A 480 15.29 -5.02 30.19
N ALA A 481 16.52 -4.74 29.75
CA ALA A 481 17.55 -4.06 30.56
C ALA A 481 17.17 -2.61 30.93
N TRP A 482 16.30 -1.97 30.13
CA TRP A 482 15.97 -0.55 30.19
C TRP A 482 14.53 -0.26 30.64
N LEU A 483 13.80 -1.25 31.18
CA LEU A 483 12.42 -1.09 31.66
C LEU A 483 12.23 -0.05 32.77
N ARG A 484 13.32 0.41 33.39
CA ARG A 484 13.29 1.41 34.46
C ARG A 484 13.52 2.84 33.96
N LEU A 485 13.64 3.05 32.65
CA LEU A 485 13.67 4.39 32.08
C LEU A 485 12.41 5.16 32.47
N ASP A 486 12.58 6.44 32.76
CA ASP A 486 11.54 7.34 33.23
C ASP A 486 10.92 8.14 32.09
N VAL A 487 10.63 7.47 30.98
CA VAL A 487 10.05 8.07 29.76
C VAL A 487 8.77 8.86 30.04
N ASP A 488 8.03 8.50 31.09
CA ASP A 488 6.83 9.20 31.55
C ASP A 488 7.12 10.54 32.24
N ALA A 489 8.33 10.74 32.77
CA ALA A 489 8.76 11.94 33.49
C ALA A 489 9.60 12.90 32.62
N TRP A 490 9.93 12.53 31.38
CA TRP A 490 10.64 13.42 30.47
C TRP A 490 9.79 14.64 30.11
N ALA A 491 10.45 15.74 29.77
CA ALA A 491 9.79 17.00 29.48
C ALA A 491 10.55 17.78 28.41
N PHE A 492 9.79 18.52 27.61
CA PHE A 492 10.30 19.60 26.79
C PHE A 492 9.75 20.91 27.36
N PRO A 493 10.53 21.64 28.18
CA PRO A 493 10.09 22.91 28.74
C PRO A 493 9.83 23.88 27.59
N GLY A 494 8.66 24.50 27.60
CA GLY A 494 8.30 25.51 26.60
C GLY A 494 8.97 26.84 26.91
N ASP A 495 9.04 27.70 25.90
CA ASP A 495 9.43 29.11 26.09
C ASP A 495 8.28 29.88 26.74
N GLY A 496 8.53 31.07 27.30
CA GLY A 496 7.66 31.74 28.28
C GLY A 496 6.14 31.84 27.99
N ASP A 497 5.71 31.79 26.73
CA ASP A 497 4.29 31.82 26.32
C ASP A 497 3.71 30.45 25.90
N ASP A 498 4.54 29.41 25.69
CA ASP A 498 4.12 28.05 25.32
C ASP A 498 4.20 27.13 26.55
N GLY A 499 3.06 26.58 26.98
CA GLY A 499 3.05 25.56 28.02
C GLY A 499 3.94 24.38 27.60
N GLY A 500 4.94 24.05 28.41
CA GLY A 500 5.86 22.93 28.12
C GLY A 500 5.13 21.62 27.84
N PHE A 501 5.79 20.70 27.14
CA PHE A 501 5.23 19.40 26.80
C PHE A 501 5.71 18.32 27.79
N TYR A 502 4.74 17.73 28.49
CA TYR A 502 4.95 16.68 29.50
C TYR A 502 4.18 15.42 29.08
N PRO A 503 4.82 14.48 28.35
CA PRO A 503 4.19 13.28 27.81
C PRO A 503 3.38 12.49 28.85
N GLY A 504 3.95 12.16 30.01
CA GLY A 504 3.28 11.31 31.02
C GLY A 504 2.08 11.95 31.73
N ILE A 505 1.84 13.23 31.48
CA ILE A 505 0.71 14.01 32.01
C ILE A 505 -0.31 14.27 30.91
N THR A 506 0.17 14.73 29.76
CA THR A 506 -0.67 15.19 28.65
C THR A 506 -1.13 14.05 27.76
N ARG A 507 -0.47 12.88 27.79
CA ARG A 507 -0.76 11.71 26.96
C ARG A 507 -0.72 10.43 27.79
N ARG A 508 -1.32 9.37 27.26
CA ARG A 508 -1.21 8.03 27.83
C ARG A 508 0.17 7.49 27.44
N VAL A 509 1.03 7.23 28.41
CA VAL A 509 2.41 6.75 28.19
C VAL A 509 2.57 5.36 28.77
N VAL A 510 3.01 4.41 27.94
CA VAL A 510 3.26 3.02 28.32
C VAL A 510 4.64 2.56 27.86
N LEU A 511 5.27 1.72 28.67
CA LEU A 511 6.44 0.92 28.26
C LEU A 511 5.98 -0.40 27.66
N ARG A 512 6.66 -0.83 26.60
CA ARG A 512 6.53 -2.13 25.94
C ARG A 512 7.88 -2.81 25.85
N SER A 513 7.88 -4.14 25.97
CA SER A 513 9.09 -4.95 25.77
C SER A 513 9.29 -5.20 24.28
N SER A 514 10.51 -4.96 23.77
CA SER A 514 10.88 -5.28 22.38
C SER A 514 11.24 -6.75 22.16
N GLU A 515 11.44 -7.52 23.23
CA GLU A 515 11.92 -8.91 23.17
C GLU A 515 10.84 -9.87 23.71
N ARG A 516 10.44 -10.85 22.90
CA ARG A 516 9.58 -11.99 23.29
C ARG A 516 10.13 -13.30 22.74
N THR A 517 10.05 -14.35 23.56
CA THR A 517 10.32 -15.74 23.19
C THR A 517 9.02 -16.50 22.88
N ARG A 518 9.10 -17.71 22.32
CA ARG A 518 7.92 -18.55 22.05
C ARG A 518 7.13 -18.90 23.31
N GLU A 519 7.84 -19.21 24.38
CA GLU A 519 7.28 -19.63 25.67
C GLU A 519 6.57 -18.45 26.37
N THR A 520 7.18 -17.27 26.34
CA THR A 520 6.57 -16.03 26.85
C THR A 520 5.32 -15.65 26.07
N TYR A 521 5.31 -15.81 24.74
CA TYR A 521 4.16 -15.50 23.91
C TYR A 521 2.93 -16.37 24.24
N ALA A 522 3.10 -17.67 24.48
CA ALA A 522 2.00 -18.56 24.83
C ALA A 522 1.36 -18.19 26.19
N SER A 523 2.20 -17.93 27.20
CA SER A 523 1.73 -17.48 28.53
C SER A 523 1.09 -16.10 28.46
N TRP A 524 1.65 -15.20 27.68
CA TRP A 524 1.09 -13.88 27.42
C TRP A 524 -0.28 -13.96 26.74
N LYS A 525 -0.43 -14.79 25.70
CA LYS A 525 -1.70 -14.97 25.00
C LYS A 525 -2.78 -15.49 25.95
N ARG A 526 -2.43 -16.46 26.82
CA ARG A 526 -3.33 -16.99 27.85
C ARG A 526 -3.76 -15.90 28.83
N ARG A 527 -2.81 -15.21 29.47
CA ARG A 527 -3.08 -14.13 30.43
C ARG A 527 -3.85 -12.97 29.81
N SER A 528 -3.56 -12.63 28.55
CA SER A 528 -4.25 -11.58 27.80
C SER A 528 -5.72 -11.93 27.54
N SER A 529 -6.00 -13.20 27.21
CA SER A 529 -7.37 -13.68 27.01
C SER A 529 -8.19 -13.64 28.31
N ALA A 530 -7.53 -13.71 29.47
CA ALA A 530 -8.13 -13.70 30.79
C ALA A 530 -8.34 -12.29 31.38
N LEU A 531 -7.85 -11.23 30.74
CA LEU A 531 -7.83 -9.86 31.29
C LEU A 531 -9.16 -9.35 31.85
N PRO A 532 -10.32 -9.58 31.21
CA PRO A 532 -11.61 -9.11 31.74
C PRO A 532 -11.92 -9.67 33.14
N THR A 533 -11.42 -10.86 33.48
CA THR A 533 -11.67 -11.56 34.74
C THR A 533 -10.39 -11.80 35.55
N SER A 534 -9.28 -11.18 35.14
CA SER A 534 -7.96 -11.50 35.67
C SER A 534 -7.80 -11.02 37.11
N PRO A 535 -7.30 -11.88 38.03
CA PRO A 535 -6.95 -11.43 39.37
C PRO A 535 -5.72 -10.51 39.33
N ARG A 536 -5.73 -9.47 40.17
CA ARG A 536 -4.63 -8.51 40.31
C ARG A 536 -3.66 -9.06 41.35
N LEU A 537 -2.41 -9.26 40.96
CA LEU A 537 -1.41 -9.89 41.81
C LEU A 537 -0.42 -8.86 42.36
N LEU A 538 -0.18 -8.87 43.67
CA LEU A 538 0.87 -8.08 44.30
C LEU A 538 2.14 -8.91 44.48
N LEU A 539 3.26 -8.38 43.99
CA LEU A 539 4.60 -8.87 44.28
C LEU A 539 5.30 -7.83 45.16
N ASP A 540 5.34 -8.10 46.46
CA ASP A 540 5.93 -7.20 47.45
C ASP A 540 7.37 -7.61 47.84
N GLU A 541 7.92 -6.99 48.90
CA GLU A 541 9.26 -7.28 49.44
C GLU A 541 9.48 -8.75 49.82
N ARG A 542 8.43 -9.56 49.99
CA ARG A 542 8.54 -11.00 50.25
C ARG A 542 8.79 -11.80 48.97
N CYS A 543 8.76 -11.15 47.81
CA CYS A 543 8.92 -11.74 46.48
C CYS A 543 10.13 -11.15 45.75
N THR A 544 11.31 -11.18 46.39
CA THR A 544 12.57 -10.70 45.79
C THR A 544 13.37 -11.79 45.08
N ASP A 545 13.14 -13.06 45.41
CA ASP A 545 13.75 -14.21 44.74
C ASP A 545 13.01 -14.51 43.43
N PRO A 546 13.71 -14.56 42.27
CA PRO A 546 13.12 -14.94 40.99
C PRO A 546 12.32 -16.25 41.02
N ALA A 547 12.78 -17.26 41.77
CA ALA A 547 12.07 -18.53 41.90
C ALA A 547 10.71 -18.35 42.61
N VAL A 548 10.65 -17.48 43.61
CA VAL A 548 9.42 -17.15 44.34
C VAL A 548 8.46 -16.35 43.47
N VAL A 549 8.96 -15.37 42.70
CA VAL A 549 8.14 -14.60 41.74
C VAL A 549 7.52 -15.52 40.71
N ARG A 550 8.32 -16.40 40.11
CA ARG A 550 7.84 -17.40 39.14
C ARG A 550 6.80 -18.33 39.76
N ALA A 551 7.07 -18.90 40.94
CA ALA A 551 6.12 -19.77 41.62
C ALA A 551 4.78 -19.08 41.91
N ARG A 552 4.81 -17.79 42.31
CA ARG A 552 3.58 -16.99 42.50
C ARG A 552 2.79 -16.80 41.22
N LEU A 553 3.47 -16.53 40.10
CA LEU A 553 2.84 -16.37 38.79
C LEU A 553 2.29 -17.69 38.23
N GLU A 554 2.88 -18.83 38.57
CA GLU A 554 2.38 -20.18 38.22
C GLU A 554 1.16 -20.56 39.07
N VAL A 555 1.12 -20.18 40.36
CA VAL A 555 -0.06 -20.38 41.22
C VAL A 555 -1.26 -19.54 40.74
N SER A 556 -1.00 -18.43 40.04
CA SER A 556 -2.04 -17.56 39.46
C SER A 556 -1.83 -17.42 37.94
N PRO A 557 -2.08 -18.48 37.15
CA PRO A 557 -1.73 -18.54 35.73
C PRO A 557 -2.55 -17.56 34.87
N GLU A 558 -3.68 -17.09 35.38
CA GLU A 558 -4.58 -16.12 34.73
C GLU A 558 -4.27 -14.67 35.13
N ALA A 559 -3.32 -14.42 36.07
CA ALA A 559 -2.97 -13.07 36.52
C ALA A 559 -2.20 -12.31 35.42
N GLY A 560 -2.89 -11.46 34.68
CA GLY A 560 -2.36 -10.61 33.62
C GLY A 560 -1.97 -9.22 34.10
N ILE A 561 -2.43 -8.79 35.28
CA ILE A 561 -2.13 -7.49 35.88
C ILE A 561 -1.38 -7.70 37.20
N VAL A 562 -0.18 -7.15 37.29
CA VAL A 562 0.71 -7.30 38.44
C VAL A 562 1.14 -5.93 38.98
N VAL A 563 1.06 -5.76 40.30
CA VAL A 563 1.64 -4.61 41.01
C VAL A 563 2.96 -5.08 41.64
N VAL A 564 4.05 -4.38 41.33
CA VAL A 564 5.37 -4.64 41.92
C VAL A 564 5.67 -3.54 42.95
N SER A 565 5.86 -3.94 44.20
CA SER A 565 6.26 -3.05 45.30
C SER A 565 7.40 -3.69 46.09
N CYS A 566 8.61 -3.60 45.55
CA CYS A 566 9.84 -4.05 46.20
C CYS A 566 10.93 -2.98 46.10
N ASP A 567 12.01 -3.18 46.87
CA ASP A 567 13.15 -2.27 46.90
C ASP A 567 13.76 -2.03 45.50
N ARG A 568 14.25 -0.80 45.29
CA ARG A 568 14.82 -0.30 44.03
C ARG A 568 15.87 -1.23 43.42
N GLN A 569 16.69 -1.88 44.25
CA GLN A 569 17.75 -2.78 43.76
C GLN A 569 17.19 -4.08 43.17
N GLN A 570 16.02 -4.52 43.63
CA GLN A 570 15.40 -5.79 43.21
C GLN A 570 14.34 -5.60 42.11
N GLN A 571 13.77 -4.39 41.97
CA GLN A 571 12.73 -4.09 40.97
C GLN A 571 13.09 -4.57 39.56
N GLY A 572 14.30 -4.28 39.06
CA GLY A 572 14.70 -4.69 37.71
C GLY A 572 14.78 -6.21 37.52
N ARG A 573 14.97 -6.99 38.58
CA ARG A 573 14.91 -8.47 38.52
C ARG A 573 13.46 -8.95 38.49
N VAL A 574 12.60 -8.40 39.34
CA VAL A 574 11.18 -8.76 39.40
C VAL A 574 10.44 -8.40 38.12
N LEU A 575 10.68 -7.21 37.55
CA LEU A 575 10.07 -6.78 36.28
C LEU A 575 10.41 -7.72 35.12
N ARG A 576 11.67 -8.18 35.03
CA ARG A 576 12.09 -9.16 34.02
C ARG A 576 11.38 -10.50 34.21
N GLN A 577 11.20 -10.97 35.44
CA GLN A 577 10.45 -12.19 35.72
C GLN A 577 8.97 -12.06 35.34
N CYS A 578 8.35 -10.89 35.53
CA CYS A 578 6.98 -10.65 35.05
C CYS A 578 6.90 -10.76 33.52
N LEU A 579 7.86 -10.19 32.79
CA LEU A 579 7.93 -10.32 31.34
C LEU A 579 8.15 -11.77 30.89
N GLU A 580 9.10 -12.48 31.49
CA GLU A 580 9.39 -13.89 31.22
C GLU A 580 8.19 -14.81 31.51
N ALA A 581 7.30 -14.43 32.43
CA ALA A 581 6.05 -15.14 32.70
C ALA A 581 4.88 -14.73 31.79
N GLY A 582 5.10 -13.81 30.85
CA GLY A 582 4.07 -13.30 29.93
C GLY A 582 3.03 -12.40 30.61
N VAL A 583 3.36 -11.71 31.70
CA VAL A 583 2.44 -10.77 32.35
C VAL A 583 2.14 -9.61 31.38
N HIS A 584 0.86 -9.28 31.23
CA HIS A 584 0.39 -8.28 30.29
C HIS A 584 0.57 -6.83 30.78
N THR A 585 0.33 -6.58 32.06
CA THR A 585 0.41 -5.24 32.64
C THR A 585 1.16 -5.29 33.96
N VAL A 586 2.15 -4.43 34.11
CA VAL A 586 2.93 -4.29 35.35
C VAL A 586 2.93 -2.83 35.79
N LEU A 587 2.52 -2.59 37.03
CA LEU A 587 2.50 -1.26 37.66
C LEU A 587 3.50 -1.24 38.82
N TRP A 588 4.35 -0.22 38.89
CA TRP A 588 5.30 -0.06 40.01
C TRP A 588 5.65 1.40 40.24
N HIS A 589 6.16 1.69 41.43
CA HIS A 589 6.72 2.98 41.78
C HIS A 589 8.26 2.90 41.77
N ARG A 590 8.93 3.82 41.05
CA ARG A 590 10.39 3.69 40.79
C ARG A 590 11.29 3.93 42.01
N GLU A 591 10.78 4.59 43.06
CA GLU A 591 11.60 5.04 44.21
C GLU A 591 11.13 4.48 45.56
N ASP A 592 9.83 4.40 45.77
CA ASP A 592 9.20 4.04 47.05
C ASP A 592 8.56 2.65 46.99
N HIS A 593 8.44 2.03 48.16
CA HIS A 593 7.83 0.71 48.36
C HIS A 593 7.23 0.64 49.78
N GLY A 594 6.39 -0.36 50.03
CA GLY A 594 5.85 -0.66 51.35
C GLY A 594 4.32 -0.75 51.39
N GLY A 595 3.78 -1.26 52.50
CA GLY A 595 2.37 -1.71 52.57
C GLY A 595 1.32 -0.65 52.21
N ARG A 596 1.52 0.62 52.59
CA ARG A 596 0.59 1.71 52.25
C ARG A 596 0.59 2.01 50.74
N LEU A 597 1.78 2.03 50.12
CA LEU A 597 1.93 2.25 48.68
C LEU A 597 1.38 1.06 47.90
N SER A 598 1.70 -0.18 48.30
CA SER A 598 1.14 -1.39 47.70
C SER A 598 -0.39 -1.37 47.67
N ALA A 599 -1.02 -0.98 48.78
CA ALA A 599 -2.47 -0.88 48.87
C ALA A 599 -3.03 0.21 47.94
N ALA A 600 -2.37 1.37 47.84
CA ALA A 600 -2.76 2.43 46.93
C ALA A 600 -2.65 2.01 45.45
N LEU A 601 -1.53 1.38 45.06
CA LEU A 601 -1.31 0.92 43.69
C LEU A 601 -2.25 -0.23 43.29
N LEU A 602 -2.56 -1.15 44.20
CA LEU A 602 -3.59 -2.17 43.97
C LEU A 602 -4.97 -1.53 43.79
N ALA A 603 -5.36 -0.61 44.68
CA ALA A 603 -6.64 0.09 44.59
C ALA A 603 -6.79 0.87 43.29
N LEU A 604 -5.69 1.35 42.70
CA LEU A 604 -5.68 2.07 41.43
C LEU A 604 -6.11 1.20 40.24
N VAL A 605 -5.86 -0.11 40.28
CA VAL A 605 -6.18 -1.06 39.18
C VAL A 605 -7.29 -2.04 39.52
N GLU A 606 -7.74 -2.08 40.78
CA GLU A 606 -8.83 -2.94 41.22
C GLU A 606 -10.16 -2.49 40.58
N GLY A 607 -10.86 -3.42 39.92
CA GLY A 607 -12.15 -3.14 39.28
C GLY A 607 -12.08 -2.23 38.03
N VAL A 608 -10.89 -1.82 37.59
CA VAL A 608 -10.69 -1.01 36.38
C VAL A 608 -10.56 -1.93 35.17
N ASP A 609 -11.23 -1.58 34.07
CA ASP A 609 -11.04 -2.27 32.79
C ASP A 609 -9.59 -2.12 32.32
N HIS A 610 -8.96 -3.23 31.92
CA HIS A 610 -7.55 -3.26 31.51
C HIS A 610 -7.21 -2.25 30.40
N THR A 611 -8.15 -1.93 29.52
CA THR A 611 -7.98 -0.92 28.45
C THR A 611 -7.90 0.51 28.97
N LEU A 612 -8.43 0.77 30.17
CA LEU A 612 -8.45 2.08 30.82
C LEU A 612 -7.27 2.32 31.76
N ILE A 613 -6.48 1.29 32.09
CA ILE A 613 -5.34 1.41 33.00
C ILE A 613 -4.34 2.51 32.55
N PRO A 614 -3.95 2.62 31.27
CA PRO A 614 -3.07 3.70 30.83
C PRO A 614 -3.61 5.10 31.13
N GLU A 615 -4.93 5.29 31.04
CA GLU A 615 -5.59 6.56 31.34
C GLU A 615 -5.65 6.84 32.84
N VAL A 616 -5.98 5.82 33.64
CA VAL A 616 -5.98 5.94 35.11
C VAL A 616 -4.59 6.31 35.64
N VAL A 617 -3.54 5.67 35.13
CA VAL A 617 -2.15 5.99 35.50
C VAL A 617 -1.77 7.41 35.07
N ARG A 618 -2.15 7.86 33.87
CA ARG A 618 -1.93 9.24 33.40
C ARG A 618 -2.60 10.24 34.34
N LEU A 619 -3.86 10.01 34.70
CA LEU A 619 -4.60 10.88 35.62
C LEU A 619 -3.96 10.92 37.00
N GLU A 620 -3.46 9.80 37.52
CA GLU A 620 -2.82 9.76 38.82
C GLU A 620 -1.48 10.52 38.85
N ARG A 621 -0.70 10.46 37.76
CA ARG A 621 0.48 11.32 37.55
C ARG A 621 0.09 12.80 37.48
N ALA A 622 -1.01 13.12 36.78
CA ALA A 622 -1.50 14.49 36.66
C ALA A 622 -1.95 15.07 38.02
N LYS A 623 -2.67 14.30 38.84
CA LYS A 623 -3.02 14.69 40.23
C LYS A 623 -1.78 14.98 41.06
N ALA A 624 -0.77 14.12 40.95
CA ALA A 624 0.49 14.28 41.67
C ALA A 624 1.23 15.58 41.30
N MET A 625 1.11 16.04 40.05
CA MET A 625 1.70 17.30 39.59
C MET A 625 0.84 18.51 39.96
N ALA A 626 -0.48 18.35 40.04
CA ALA A 626 -1.41 19.39 40.48
C ALA A 626 -1.33 19.69 41.99
N ASP A 627 -0.76 18.77 42.78
CA ASP A 627 -0.50 18.93 44.21
C ASP A 627 1.02 18.98 44.50
N PRO A 628 1.67 20.14 44.31
CA PRO A 628 3.10 20.30 44.51
C PRO A 628 3.52 20.12 45.98
N ASP A 629 2.62 20.39 46.93
CA ASP A 629 2.86 20.38 48.37
C ASP A 629 2.77 18.97 49.00
N CYS A 630 2.32 17.98 48.22
CA CYS A 630 2.30 16.56 48.61
C CYS A 630 3.44 15.77 47.91
N PRO A 631 4.67 15.79 48.45
CA PRO A 631 5.81 15.08 47.85
C PRO A 631 5.65 13.56 47.89
N THR A 632 4.76 13.04 48.75
CA THR A 632 4.50 11.60 48.94
C THR A 632 3.36 11.07 48.09
N HIS A 633 2.84 11.84 47.13
CA HIS A 633 1.75 11.39 46.27
C HIS A 633 2.23 10.23 45.37
N HIS A 634 1.57 9.07 45.47
CA HIS A 634 2.00 7.83 44.78
C HIS A 634 1.95 7.85 43.25
N GLY A 635 1.28 8.86 42.67
CA GLY A 635 1.34 9.15 41.24
C GLY A 635 2.69 9.75 40.77
N ARG A 636 3.50 10.31 41.68
CA ARG A 636 4.89 10.69 41.36
C ARG A 636 5.66 9.41 41.04
N ARG A 637 6.57 9.41 40.06
CA ARG A 637 7.43 8.24 39.75
C ARG A 637 6.70 6.92 39.46
N LEU A 638 5.39 6.96 39.20
CA LEU A 638 4.57 5.82 38.85
C LEU A 638 4.86 5.39 37.42
N SER A 639 5.25 4.14 37.21
CA SER A 639 5.57 3.58 35.89
C SER A 639 4.64 2.43 35.53
N LEU A 640 4.40 2.30 34.23
CA LEU A 640 3.45 1.36 33.66
C LEU A 640 4.07 0.66 32.47
N LEU A 641 4.15 -0.66 32.56
CA LEU A 641 4.33 -1.55 31.43
C LEU A 641 2.96 -2.07 31.02
N HIS A 642 2.61 -1.91 29.75
CA HIS A 642 1.30 -2.35 29.25
C HIS A 642 1.46 -2.94 27.85
N ASP A 643 1.39 -4.26 27.79
CA ASP A 643 1.72 -5.02 26.60
C ASP A 643 0.47 -5.65 25.95
N GLY A 644 -0.43 -4.74 25.52
CA GLY A 644 -1.75 -4.96 24.88
C GLY A 644 -1.83 -6.07 23.82
N PRO A 645 -2.96 -6.79 23.64
CA PRO A 645 -3.16 -7.75 22.53
C PRO A 645 -3.16 -7.10 21.15
N ASP A 646 -3.50 -5.81 21.07
CA ASP A 646 -3.54 -5.01 19.83
C ASP A 646 -2.14 -4.55 19.38
N HIS A 647 -1.12 -5.30 19.73
CA HIS A 647 0.27 -4.95 19.51
C HIS A 647 0.74 -5.45 18.14
N ARG A 648 1.01 -4.53 17.22
CA ARG A 648 1.95 -4.78 16.13
C ARG A 648 3.30 -4.21 16.58
N PRO A 649 4.32 -5.05 16.80
CA PRO A 649 5.67 -4.55 17.03
C PRO A 649 6.14 -3.74 15.81
N PRO A 650 7.09 -2.81 15.96
CA PRO A 650 7.88 -2.31 14.84
C PRO A 650 8.47 -3.49 14.05
N PRO A 651 8.59 -3.44 12.72
CA PRO A 651 9.02 -4.55 11.85
C PRO A 651 10.40 -5.14 12.15
N LEU A 652 11.17 -4.56 13.08
CA LEU A 652 12.43 -5.11 13.58
C LEU A 652 12.27 -6.01 14.83
N ALA A 653 11.09 -6.05 15.47
CA ALA A 653 10.80 -7.03 16.51
C ALA A 653 10.37 -8.37 15.88
N PRO A 654 10.77 -9.53 16.44
CA PRO A 654 10.42 -10.83 15.88
C PRO A 654 8.91 -10.99 15.77
N ASP A 655 8.45 -11.31 14.55
CA ASP A 655 7.05 -11.56 14.22
C ASP A 655 6.42 -12.59 15.19
N PRO A 656 5.23 -12.32 15.78
CA PRO A 656 4.46 -13.33 16.51
C PRO A 656 4.30 -14.65 15.74
N TRP A 657 4.26 -14.61 14.40
CA TRP A 657 4.24 -15.78 13.54
C TRP A 657 5.56 -16.56 13.57
N ALA A 658 6.72 -15.89 13.54
CA ALA A 658 8.04 -16.52 13.65
C ALA A 658 8.20 -17.24 15.00
N LEU A 659 7.59 -16.72 16.06
CA LEU A 659 7.57 -17.34 17.39
C LEU A 659 6.64 -18.58 17.47
N THR A 660 5.75 -18.79 16.51
CA THR A 660 4.84 -19.96 16.48
C THR A 660 5.31 -21.12 15.60
N GLN A 661 6.33 -20.91 14.76
CA GLN A 661 6.90 -21.96 13.92
C GLN A 661 7.74 -22.95 14.75
N PRO A 662 7.71 -24.26 14.44
CA PRO A 662 8.69 -25.20 15.00
C PRO A 662 10.09 -24.82 14.50
N SER A 663 11.08 -24.82 15.40
CA SER A 663 12.47 -24.57 15.04
C SER A 663 12.90 -25.58 13.96
N PRO A 664 13.62 -25.16 12.90
CA PRO A 664 14.26 -26.11 12.02
C PRO A 664 15.29 -26.90 12.85
N SER A 665 15.08 -28.21 12.90
CA SER A 665 15.96 -29.20 13.53
C SER A 665 17.31 -29.31 12.85
#